data_AF-A0A495JPY2-F1
#
_entry.id   AF-A0A495JPY2-F1
#
_cell.length_a   1.000
_cell.length_b   1.000
_cell.length_c   1.000
_cell.angle_alpha   90.00
_cell.angle_beta   90.00
_cell.angle_gamma   90.00
#
_symmetry.space_group_name_H-M   'P 1'
#
loop_
_entity.id
_entity.type
_entity.pdbx_description
1 polymer ?
#
loop_
_entity_poly.entity_id
_entity_poly.type
_entity_poly.pdbx_seq_one_letter_code
_entity_poly.pdbx_strand_id
1 'polypeptide(L)'
;MLPSITPAWPKGQLAQPTGRVRPGRWYRAVATFGLLTVTAAALAVATPATAAPAVAVSGTAGVAAPGVAAATYNYAEALQKSLYFYEAQQSGALPDWNRVSWRGDSALTDGADVGLDLTGGWYDAGDHVKFGFPMAFSATMLAWGAVEYRDGYAASGQLPYLLNNLRFVNDYFIKAHPSPNVLYGQVGKGDDDHKWWGPAEVLPMARPAYKIDASCGGADLAGETAAAMAASSMVFRPTDPAYADRLVSHARQLYTFADTVRRAYHECITDVTSFYRSWSGYQDELVWGAVWLYRATRDAAYLAKAESEYDRLGTEPQSTTRLYKWTVAWDNKQFGTYVLLANLTGRQKYVDDANRWLDYWTVGVNGEKVRTSPGGMAVLDTWGALRYAANTAFAALVYADRTTDTVRKTRYHDFAVKQINYALGDNPRQSSYLIGFGANSPRNPHHRTAHGSWWDSQTVPVQTRHVLYGALVGGPSAPNDAYTDSRGDYVMNEVATDYNAGFTSALVRLYSEYGGTALANFPQPEPPDIDELTVETTVMQNETRSTGIKAIVYNRSAFPARALKAATFRYYFRREGTSTIEVTSGYTQGCPAPSTARQVSGDLWYVEVNCSGYTIAPAGQSAHRMEVQFKIGVPEGGTWNSANDPSYQATAGPNVNVPLYEGGVRVWGAEPGPTTPDTDAPTVPGAPTASAVTATGVTLGWTASTDTGGSGLAGYDVYRETGATDTLVGAPPTPSLAVTGLTPSTAYQFYVVARDGAGNRSAASAPVAVTTAGGGGDTTPPGVPGTPTASAVGPTGLTLTWTPSSGTDLAGYRVYREAGATDLLVGSPGGLTLTLTGLTPSTGYQFYLVGVDLSGNVSAASGLVSVVTLPAGPGGACQVGYATNDWNNGFTGTVTIRNTGSTAINGWSLVYAYTAGQRVTQSWSATVTQAGTTVTATNLSYNGSLAPGASTSFGFNGTHTGSNPRPTTFTLNGATCTVA
;
A
#
# COMPACT_ATOMS: atom_id res chain seq x y z
N MET A 1 25.77 17.17 -53.06
CA MET A 1 25.55 16.68 -54.43
C MET A 1 25.26 15.19 -54.36
N LEU A 2 24.13 14.80 -54.95
CA LEU A 2 23.67 13.46 -55.38
C LEU A 2 24.66 12.79 -56.38
N PRO A 3 24.51 11.51 -56.83
CA PRO A 3 23.28 10.67 -57.00
C PRO A 3 23.35 9.22 -56.43
N SER A 4 22.29 8.61 -55.87
CA SER A 4 21.09 7.90 -56.42
C SER A 4 21.41 6.67 -57.29
N ILE A 5 20.87 5.45 -57.08
CA ILE A 5 19.46 5.02 -57.21
C ILE A 5 19.20 3.63 -56.54
N THR A 6 18.02 3.44 -55.96
CA THR A 6 17.38 2.17 -55.47
C THR A 6 16.38 1.60 -56.51
N PRO A 7 15.69 0.43 -56.33
CA PRO A 7 14.45 0.39 -55.52
C PRO A 7 14.13 -0.97 -54.85
N ALA A 8 12.99 -0.98 -54.16
CA ALA A 8 12.51 -1.91 -53.13
C ALA A 8 11.54 -3.03 -53.61
N TRP A 9 11.12 -3.85 -52.63
CA TRP A 9 10.15 -4.98 -52.61
C TRP A 9 8.72 -4.63 -53.10
N PRO A 10 7.75 -5.59 -53.22
CA PRO A 10 6.77 -5.74 -52.11
C PRO A 10 5.96 -7.07 -51.97
N LYS A 11 5.35 -7.23 -50.78
CA LYS A 11 3.99 -7.75 -50.43
C LYS A 11 3.90 -8.94 -49.48
N GLY A 12 3.03 -8.77 -48.47
CA GLY A 12 2.46 -9.81 -47.63
C GLY A 12 0.92 -9.84 -47.67
N GLN A 13 0.40 -10.82 -46.92
CA GLN A 13 -0.98 -11.11 -46.46
C GLN A 13 -2.04 -11.69 -47.41
N LEU A 14 -2.52 -12.90 -47.05
CA LEU A 14 -3.93 -13.25 -46.78
C LEU A 14 -4.03 -14.69 -46.24
N ALA A 15 -4.64 -14.89 -45.06
CA ALA A 15 -5.67 -15.91 -44.79
C ALA A 15 -6.02 -15.99 -43.28
N GLN A 16 -7.31 -15.84 -42.99
CA GLN A 16 -7.99 -16.11 -41.72
C GLN A 16 -8.14 -17.62 -41.46
N PRO A 17 -8.52 -18.05 -40.24
CA PRO A 17 -9.30 -19.25 -40.01
C PRO A 17 -10.77 -18.91 -39.68
N THR A 18 -11.69 -19.37 -40.53
CA THR A 18 -13.11 -19.56 -40.22
C THR A 18 -13.25 -20.96 -39.58
N GLY A 19 -13.88 -21.13 -38.42
CA GLY A 19 -15.33 -21.20 -38.27
C GLY A 19 -15.74 -22.66 -37.96
N ARG A 20 -16.14 -22.94 -36.71
CA ARG A 20 -16.90 -24.16 -36.36
C ARG A 20 -18.04 -23.81 -35.40
N VAL A 21 -19.26 -24.18 -35.82
CA VAL A 21 -20.50 -24.09 -35.06
C VAL A 21 -21.02 -25.51 -34.79
N ARG A 22 -21.06 -25.87 -33.49
CA ARG A 22 -22.08 -26.58 -32.63
C ARG A 22 -22.75 -27.89 -33.12
N PRO A 23 -23.55 -28.64 -32.29
CA PRO A 23 -23.97 -28.55 -30.85
C PRO A 23 -23.71 -29.87 -30.05
N GLY A 24 -23.99 -30.12 -28.75
CA GLY A 24 -24.66 -29.49 -27.59
C GLY A 24 -24.74 -30.54 -26.42
N ARG A 25 -25.44 -30.18 -25.31
CA ARG A 25 -26.00 -31.05 -24.20
C ARG A 25 -25.06 -31.43 -23.01
N TRP A 26 -25.34 -31.32 -21.69
CA TRP A 26 -26.46 -30.85 -20.81
C TRP A 26 -25.96 -30.40 -19.39
N TYR A 27 -26.63 -29.37 -18.85
CA TYR A 27 -27.08 -29.05 -17.46
C TYR A 27 -26.24 -29.30 -16.18
N ARG A 28 -26.17 -28.24 -15.34
CA ARG A 28 -26.20 -28.30 -13.88
C ARG A 28 -27.37 -27.45 -13.36
N ALA A 29 -28.17 -28.00 -12.47
CA ALA A 29 -29.18 -27.31 -11.67
C ALA A 29 -29.01 -27.64 -10.19
N VAL A 30 -29.36 -26.66 -9.37
CA VAL A 30 -29.32 -26.59 -7.90
C VAL A 30 -30.38 -27.49 -7.27
N ALA A 31 -30.08 -28.11 -6.11
CA ALA A 31 -31.08 -28.34 -5.04
C ALA A 31 -30.44 -28.77 -3.70
N THR A 32 -30.97 -28.16 -2.65
CA THR A 32 -30.81 -28.30 -1.20
C THR A 32 -31.39 -29.60 -0.64
N PHE A 33 -30.80 -30.17 0.44
CA PHE A 33 -31.44 -31.02 1.46
C PHE A 33 -30.51 -30.98 2.70
N GLY A 34 -30.91 -30.86 3.97
CA GLY A 34 -32.17 -31.17 4.64
C GLY A 34 -31.85 -32.09 5.83
N LEU A 35 -31.99 -31.59 7.07
CA LEU A 35 -31.89 -32.36 8.32
C LEU A 35 -32.86 -33.56 8.30
N LEU A 36 -32.43 -34.73 8.80
CA LEU A 36 -33.32 -35.63 9.54
C LEU A 36 -32.56 -36.65 10.41
N THR A 37 -32.96 -36.62 11.68
CA THR A 37 -32.70 -37.54 12.79
C THR A 37 -33.22 -38.96 12.53
N VAL A 38 -32.51 -39.98 12.99
CA VAL A 38 -33.09 -41.28 13.39
C VAL A 38 -32.51 -41.70 14.74
N THR A 39 -33.41 -41.92 15.69
CA THR A 39 -33.20 -42.41 17.05
C THR A 39 -33.36 -43.93 17.14
N ALA A 40 -32.47 -44.54 17.94
CA ALA A 40 -32.64 -45.64 18.91
C ALA A 40 -33.40 -46.94 18.57
N ALA A 41 -32.74 -48.08 18.83
CA ALA A 41 -33.24 -49.12 19.76
C ALA A 41 -32.10 -50.08 20.21
N ALA A 42 -32.10 -50.38 21.50
CA ALA A 42 -31.08 -51.10 22.26
C ALA A 42 -31.40 -52.59 22.43
N LEU A 43 -30.39 -53.40 22.79
CA LEU A 43 -30.60 -54.52 23.73
C LEU A 43 -29.36 -54.68 24.64
N ALA A 44 -29.63 -54.63 25.93
CA ALA A 44 -28.70 -54.70 27.06
C ALA A 44 -28.68 -56.10 27.69
N VAL A 45 -27.65 -56.41 28.50
CA VAL A 45 -27.62 -57.13 29.80
C VAL A 45 -26.13 -57.14 30.24
N ALA A 46 -25.67 -56.85 31.46
CA ALA A 46 -26.19 -56.22 32.68
C ALA A 46 -24.97 -55.88 33.57
N THR A 47 -25.14 -54.86 34.41
CA THR A 47 -24.25 -54.37 35.48
C THR A 47 -24.51 -55.18 36.79
N PRO A 48 -23.87 -54.93 37.97
CA PRO A 48 -23.86 -53.67 38.75
C PRO A 48 -22.43 -53.33 39.27
N ALA A 49 -22.08 -52.22 39.91
CA ALA A 49 -22.82 -51.38 40.83
C ALA A 49 -22.20 -49.97 40.93
N THR A 50 -23.05 -49.02 41.29
CA THR A 50 -22.77 -47.61 41.60
C THR A 50 -22.48 -47.41 43.10
N ALA A 51 -21.55 -46.52 43.45
CA ALA A 51 -21.77 -45.35 44.32
C ALA A 51 -20.47 -44.55 44.53
N ALA A 52 -20.56 -43.22 44.37
CA ALA A 52 -19.49 -42.21 44.53
C ALA A 52 -19.27 -41.81 46.01
N PRO A 53 -18.48 -40.77 46.38
CA PRO A 53 -17.27 -40.14 45.80
C PRO A 53 -16.12 -39.94 46.83
N ALA A 54 -14.99 -39.40 46.33
CA ALA A 54 -13.97 -38.58 47.02
C ALA A 54 -13.00 -39.23 48.04
N VAL A 55 -11.69 -39.11 47.75
CA VAL A 55 -10.66 -38.36 48.50
C VAL A 55 -9.27 -38.77 47.96
N ALA A 56 -8.43 -37.77 47.71
CA ALA A 56 -7.10 -37.89 47.14
C ALA A 56 -6.09 -38.52 48.10
N VAL A 57 -5.24 -39.45 47.61
CA VAL A 57 -3.91 -39.76 48.19
C VAL A 57 -2.95 -40.21 47.08
N SER A 58 -2.01 -39.32 46.78
CA SER A 58 -0.63 -39.51 46.29
C SER A 58 -0.28 -40.74 45.44
N GLY A 59 -0.09 -40.51 44.14
CA GLY A 59 0.73 -41.34 43.25
C GLY A 59 2.21 -40.93 43.35
N THR A 60 3.04 -41.94 43.52
CA THR A 60 4.50 -41.94 43.71
C THR A 60 5.29 -41.19 42.63
N ALA A 61 6.31 -40.47 43.10
CA ALA A 61 7.27 -39.70 42.32
C ALA A 61 7.91 -40.50 41.17
N GLY A 62 7.64 -40.06 39.94
CA GLY A 62 8.50 -40.33 38.80
C GLY A 62 9.74 -39.45 38.91
N VAL A 63 10.92 -40.06 38.77
CA VAL A 63 12.22 -39.37 38.72
C VAL A 63 12.17 -38.34 37.59
N ALA A 64 12.23 -37.06 37.96
CA ALA A 64 12.29 -35.95 37.01
C ALA A 64 13.58 -36.04 36.19
N ALA A 65 13.46 -35.88 34.87
CA ALA A 65 14.60 -35.52 34.03
C ALA A 65 15.27 -34.25 34.62
N PRO A 66 16.60 -34.12 34.55
CA PRO A 66 17.29 -32.94 35.07
C PRO A 66 16.69 -31.70 34.39
N GLY A 67 16.23 -30.75 35.21
CA GLY A 67 15.55 -29.55 34.74
C GLY A 67 16.45 -28.76 33.81
N VAL A 68 15.99 -28.54 32.57
CA VAL A 68 16.57 -27.57 31.64
C VAL A 68 16.54 -26.20 32.33
N ALA A 69 17.69 -25.54 32.46
CA ALA A 69 17.72 -24.17 32.95
C ALA A 69 16.88 -23.29 32.00
N ALA A 70 15.98 -22.47 32.54
CA ALA A 70 15.08 -21.65 31.73
C ALA A 70 15.89 -20.69 30.84
N ALA A 71 15.64 -20.71 29.53
CA ALA A 71 16.34 -19.82 28.60
C ALA A 71 16.02 -18.34 28.88
N THR A 72 17.06 -17.50 28.98
CA THR A 72 16.91 -16.04 29.07
C THR A 72 16.34 -15.43 27.79
N TYR A 73 16.67 -16.04 26.64
CA TYR A 73 16.17 -15.64 25.32
C TYR A 73 15.61 -16.85 24.58
N ASN A 74 14.66 -16.63 23.67
CA ASN A 74 14.11 -17.70 22.84
C ASN A 74 15.07 -18.09 21.71
N TYR A 75 16.05 -18.95 21.98
CA TYR A 75 17.04 -19.38 21.00
C TYR A 75 16.44 -20.10 19.78
N ALA A 76 15.31 -20.80 19.95
CA ALA A 76 14.62 -21.47 18.84
C ALA A 76 14.05 -20.46 17.82
N GLU A 77 13.44 -19.36 18.29
CA GLU A 77 12.95 -18.30 17.42
C GLU A 77 14.10 -17.55 16.75
N ALA A 78 15.17 -17.23 17.48
CA ALA A 78 16.36 -16.61 16.90
C ALA A 78 16.98 -17.49 15.80
N LEU A 79 17.06 -18.81 16.03
CA LEU A 79 17.54 -19.78 15.05
C LEU A 79 16.64 -19.84 13.81
N GLN A 80 15.32 -19.92 14.01
CA GLN A 80 14.31 -19.92 12.94
C GLN A 80 14.44 -18.69 12.04
N LYS A 81 14.59 -17.50 12.65
CA LYS A 81 14.78 -16.25 11.92
C LYS A 81 16.14 -16.20 11.22
N SER A 82 17.22 -16.63 11.88
CA SER A 82 18.56 -16.63 11.27
C SER A 82 18.64 -17.50 10.02
N LEU A 83 17.92 -18.63 9.97
CA LEU A 83 17.83 -19.45 8.74
C LEU A 83 16.95 -18.81 7.66
N TYR A 84 15.91 -18.08 8.04
CA TYR A 84 15.08 -17.32 7.10
C TYR A 84 15.86 -16.19 6.40
N PHE A 85 16.83 -15.57 7.10
CA PHE A 85 17.73 -14.60 6.48
C PHE A 85 18.47 -15.17 5.25
N TYR A 86 18.97 -16.41 5.31
CA TYR A 86 19.61 -17.03 4.13
C TYR A 86 18.64 -17.27 2.97
N GLU A 87 17.35 -17.49 3.24
CA GLU A 87 16.32 -17.54 2.18
C GLU A 87 16.15 -16.17 1.51
N ALA A 88 16.25 -15.09 2.29
CA ALA A 88 16.18 -13.72 1.81
C ALA A 88 17.44 -13.25 1.05
N GLN A 89 18.55 -13.98 1.15
CA GLN A 89 19.78 -13.73 0.37
C GLN A 89 19.84 -14.50 -0.95
N GLN A 90 18.90 -15.39 -1.26
CA GLN A 90 18.97 -16.25 -2.45
C GLN A 90 18.97 -15.46 -3.76
N SER A 91 19.80 -15.81 -4.73
CA SER A 91 19.84 -15.25 -6.09
C SER A 91 19.42 -16.30 -7.12
N GLY A 92 19.03 -15.91 -8.32
CA GLY A 92 18.54 -16.81 -9.36
C GLY A 92 17.03 -17.04 -9.28
N ALA A 93 16.58 -18.14 -9.89
CA ALA A 93 15.19 -18.57 -9.77
C ALA A 93 14.93 -19.08 -8.35
N LEU A 94 13.92 -18.52 -7.69
CA LEU A 94 13.58 -18.90 -6.32
C LEU A 94 12.79 -20.22 -6.33
N PRO A 95 13.12 -21.15 -5.41
CA PRO A 95 12.39 -22.40 -5.31
C PRO A 95 11.03 -22.20 -4.62
N ASP A 96 10.05 -23.06 -4.92
CA ASP A 96 8.69 -23.00 -4.35
C ASP A 96 8.65 -23.06 -2.80
N TRP A 97 9.71 -23.58 -2.18
CA TRP A 97 9.82 -23.64 -0.71
C TRP A 97 10.39 -22.36 -0.10
N ASN A 98 10.91 -21.41 -0.90
CA ASN A 98 11.34 -20.12 -0.40
C ASN A 98 10.14 -19.39 0.21
N ARG A 99 10.28 -18.94 1.45
CA ARG A 99 9.15 -18.39 2.22
C ARG A 99 9.05 -16.86 2.15
N VAL A 100 9.97 -16.20 1.45
CA VAL A 100 10.13 -14.74 1.50
C VAL A 100 9.22 -14.08 0.46
N SER A 101 8.03 -13.63 0.88
CA SER A 101 6.99 -13.13 -0.03
C SER A 101 7.38 -11.90 -0.85
N TRP A 102 8.37 -11.13 -0.39
CA TRP A 102 8.87 -9.93 -1.06
C TRP A 102 10.11 -10.17 -1.93
N ARG A 103 10.63 -11.41 -1.97
CA ARG A 103 11.70 -11.80 -2.90
C ARG A 103 11.11 -12.45 -4.14
N GLY A 104 11.67 -12.08 -5.29
CA GLY A 104 11.38 -12.71 -6.57
C GLY A 104 12.63 -13.25 -7.24
N ASP A 105 12.42 -13.87 -8.39
CA ASP A 105 13.49 -14.28 -9.29
C ASP A 105 14.40 -13.10 -9.65
N SER A 106 15.71 -13.29 -9.51
CA SER A 106 16.70 -12.24 -9.76
C SER A 106 17.92 -12.79 -10.48
N ALA A 107 18.67 -11.91 -11.18
CA ALA A 107 19.95 -12.26 -11.80
C ALA A 107 19.93 -13.54 -12.67
N LEU A 108 18.83 -13.76 -13.40
CA LEU A 108 18.57 -15.00 -14.16
C LEU A 108 19.52 -15.24 -15.34
N THR A 109 20.39 -14.28 -15.64
CA THR A 109 21.39 -14.37 -16.70
C THR A 109 22.82 -14.48 -16.16
N ASP A 110 23.00 -14.68 -14.85
CA ASP A 110 24.31 -14.90 -14.23
C ASP A 110 25.05 -16.06 -14.95
N GLY A 111 26.24 -15.77 -15.48
CA GLY A 111 27.07 -16.73 -16.24
C GLY A 111 26.84 -16.75 -17.75
N ALA A 112 25.83 -16.04 -18.28
CA ALA A 112 25.58 -15.99 -19.72
C ALA A 112 26.75 -15.40 -20.52
N ASP A 113 27.51 -14.49 -19.92
CA ASP A 113 28.73 -13.88 -20.48
C ASP A 113 29.87 -14.88 -20.73
N VAL A 114 29.85 -16.01 -20.02
CA VAL A 114 30.82 -17.11 -20.14
C VAL A 114 30.19 -18.42 -20.65
N GLY A 115 28.93 -18.38 -21.08
CA GLY A 115 28.21 -19.53 -21.62
C GLY A 115 27.90 -20.63 -20.58
N LEU A 116 27.74 -20.27 -19.30
CA LEU A 116 27.38 -21.18 -18.22
C LEU A 116 26.10 -20.72 -17.53
N ASP A 117 25.39 -21.65 -16.89
CA ASP A 117 24.39 -21.31 -15.88
C ASP A 117 25.10 -21.12 -14.55
N LEU A 118 25.25 -19.87 -14.11
CA LEU A 118 25.74 -19.53 -12.79
C LEU A 118 24.65 -18.90 -11.92
N THR A 119 23.36 -19.14 -12.22
CA THR A 119 22.24 -18.73 -11.37
C THR A 119 22.19 -19.54 -10.07
N GLY A 120 21.63 -18.97 -9.01
CA GLY A 120 21.65 -19.55 -7.66
C GLY A 120 22.65 -18.85 -6.74
N GLY A 121 22.87 -19.45 -5.57
CA GLY A 121 23.81 -18.94 -4.56
C GLY A 121 23.25 -17.74 -3.80
N TRP A 122 24.03 -17.20 -2.87
CA TRP A 122 23.58 -16.08 -2.04
C TRP A 122 24.19 -14.76 -2.51
N TYR A 123 23.40 -13.69 -2.46
CA TYR A 123 23.97 -12.35 -2.35
C TYR A 123 24.71 -12.23 -1.03
N ASP A 124 25.85 -11.54 -1.06
CA ASP A 124 26.80 -11.54 0.04
C ASP A 124 26.28 -10.81 1.28
N ALA A 125 25.86 -9.55 1.08
CA ALA A 125 25.51 -8.63 2.16
C ALA A 125 24.25 -7.82 1.84
N GLY A 126 24.30 -6.50 2.01
CA GLY A 126 23.28 -5.58 1.52
C GLY A 126 23.30 -5.32 0.02
N ASP A 127 24.27 -5.89 -0.70
CA ASP A 127 24.54 -5.76 -2.13
C ASP A 127 24.05 -6.97 -2.93
N HIS A 128 24.37 -7.01 -4.23
CA HIS A 128 23.96 -8.10 -5.11
C HIS A 128 25.14 -8.81 -5.78
N VAL A 129 26.37 -8.60 -5.31
CA VAL A 129 27.50 -9.41 -5.76
C VAL A 129 27.47 -10.76 -5.06
N LYS A 130 27.83 -11.80 -5.81
CA LYS A 130 28.03 -13.15 -5.29
C LYS A 130 29.52 -13.38 -5.06
N PHE A 131 30.02 -13.00 -3.88
CA PHE A 131 31.41 -13.27 -3.50
C PHE A 131 31.55 -14.71 -3.00
N GLY A 132 32.25 -15.55 -3.76
CA GLY A 132 32.35 -16.98 -3.50
C GLY A 132 33.09 -17.32 -2.21
N PHE A 133 34.07 -16.51 -1.81
CA PHE A 133 34.90 -16.79 -0.62
C PHE A 133 34.11 -16.69 0.69
N PRO A 134 33.45 -15.56 1.03
CA PRO A 134 32.58 -15.48 2.21
C PRO A 134 31.32 -16.37 2.11
N MET A 135 30.80 -16.60 0.90
CA MET A 135 29.68 -17.52 0.68
C MET A 135 30.05 -18.96 1.06
N ALA A 136 31.23 -19.43 0.63
CA ALA A 136 31.74 -20.76 0.97
C ALA A 136 32.02 -20.89 2.47
N PHE A 137 32.65 -19.89 3.07
CA PHE A 137 32.85 -19.85 4.53
C PHE A 137 31.52 -19.96 5.30
N SER A 138 30.51 -19.20 4.88
CA SER A 138 29.18 -19.23 5.50
C SER A 138 28.56 -20.63 5.43
N ALA A 139 28.66 -21.29 4.27
CA ALA A 139 28.21 -22.67 4.10
C ALA A 139 28.97 -23.66 4.99
N THR A 140 30.30 -23.52 5.09
CA THR A 140 31.12 -24.38 5.97
C THR A 140 30.73 -24.21 7.44
N MET A 141 30.55 -22.98 7.91
CA MET A 141 30.19 -22.70 9.30
C MET A 141 28.78 -23.20 9.65
N LEU A 142 27.78 -22.98 8.78
CA LEU A 142 26.44 -23.56 8.94
C LEU A 142 26.48 -25.10 8.99
N ALA A 143 27.25 -25.71 8.08
CA ALA A 143 27.43 -27.15 8.06
C ALA A 143 28.16 -27.64 9.32
N TRP A 144 29.17 -26.92 9.81
CA TRP A 144 29.86 -27.24 11.06
C TRP A 144 28.88 -27.28 12.24
N GLY A 145 28.03 -26.26 12.37
CA GLY A 145 26.97 -26.26 13.39
C GLY A 145 26.07 -27.48 13.32
N ALA A 146 25.67 -27.92 12.12
CA ALA A 146 24.87 -29.13 11.94
C ALA A 146 25.64 -30.43 12.17
N VAL A 147 26.94 -30.48 11.84
CA VAL A 147 27.78 -31.65 12.09
C VAL A 147 27.94 -31.90 13.59
N GLU A 148 28.05 -30.84 14.40
CA GLU A 148 28.14 -30.99 15.86
C GLU A 148 26.75 -31.15 16.52
N TYR A 149 25.72 -30.44 16.05
CA TYR A 149 24.46 -30.27 16.79
C TYR A 149 23.21 -30.55 15.94
N ARG A 150 23.27 -31.56 15.08
CA ARG A 150 22.18 -31.93 14.17
C ARG A 150 20.84 -32.16 14.88
N ASP A 151 20.88 -32.79 16.04
CA ASP A 151 19.69 -33.09 16.84
C ASP A 151 19.02 -31.82 17.37
N GLY A 152 19.78 -30.77 17.67
CA GLY A 152 19.25 -29.45 18.04
C GLY A 152 18.46 -28.82 16.89
N TYR A 153 18.94 -28.91 15.66
CA TYR A 153 18.17 -28.47 14.48
C TYR A 153 16.90 -29.31 14.28
N ALA A 154 16.97 -30.62 14.52
CA ALA A 154 15.79 -31.49 14.41
C ALA A 154 14.75 -31.16 15.48
N ALA A 155 15.16 -31.06 16.74
CA ALA A 155 14.29 -30.79 17.87
C ALA A 155 13.65 -29.39 17.82
N SER A 156 14.35 -28.39 17.30
CA SER A 156 13.80 -27.04 17.07
C SER A 156 12.88 -26.94 15.83
N GLY A 157 12.76 -28.01 15.04
CA GLY A 157 12.03 -28.03 13.78
C GLY A 157 12.72 -27.25 12.64
N GLN A 158 13.99 -26.89 12.81
CA GLN A 158 14.73 -26.02 11.89
C GLN A 158 15.61 -26.77 10.88
N LEU A 159 15.79 -28.07 11.06
CA LEU A 159 16.60 -28.91 10.17
C LEU A 159 16.19 -28.84 8.69
N PRO A 160 14.90 -28.88 8.29
CA PRO A 160 14.52 -28.79 6.87
C PRO A 160 14.99 -27.47 6.23
N TYR A 161 14.87 -26.35 6.93
CA TYR A 161 15.30 -25.03 6.41
C TYR A 161 16.83 -24.95 6.28
N LEU A 162 17.56 -25.51 7.24
CA LEU A 162 19.02 -25.64 7.11
C LEU A 162 19.42 -26.48 5.89
N LEU A 163 18.79 -27.64 5.70
CA LEU A 163 19.07 -28.52 4.55
C LEU A 163 18.74 -27.82 3.23
N ASN A 164 17.64 -27.07 3.16
CA ASN A 164 17.27 -26.28 1.98
C ASN A 164 18.33 -25.21 1.68
N ASN A 165 18.73 -24.43 2.68
CA ASN A 165 19.76 -23.40 2.52
C ASN A 165 21.12 -23.98 2.11
N LEU A 166 21.60 -25.03 2.77
CA LEU A 166 22.85 -25.70 2.41
C LEU A 166 22.78 -26.32 1.01
N ARG A 167 21.63 -26.87 0.60
CA ARG A 167 21.46 -27.40 -0.76
C ARG A 167 21.55 -26.28 -1.79
N PHE A 168 20.82 -25.19 -1.57
CA PHE A 168 20.75 -24.06 -2.49
C PHE A 168 22.13 -23.48 -2.82
N VAL A 169 22.98 -23.27 -1.80
CA VAL A 169 24.33 -22.74 -2.00
C VAL A 169 25.29 -23.78 -2.60
N ASN A 170 25.19 -25.06 -2.21
CA ASN A 170 26.06 -26.10 -2.77
C ASN A 170 25.69 -26.44 -4.23
N ASP A 171 24.43 -26.36 -4.62
CA ASP A 171 24.02 -26.50 -6.02
C ASP A 171 24.65 -25.38 -6.88
N TYR A 172 24.75 -24.16 -6.34
CA TYR A 172 25.53 -23.09 -6.97
C TYR A 172 27.03 -23.42 -7.05
N PHE A 173 27.65 -23.93 -5.98
CA PHE A 173 29.08 -24.34 -6.05
C PHE A 173 29.34 -25.45 -7.06
N ILE A 174 28.40 -26.38 -7.24
CA ILE A 174 28.46 -27.41 -8.28
C ILE A 174 28.44 -26.75 -9.67
N LYS A 175 27.53 -25.81 -9.92
CA LYS A 175 27.47 -25.05 -11.19
C LYS A 175 28.74 -24.24 -11.43
N ALA A 176 29.26 -23.60 -10.39
CA ALA A 176 30.47 -22.78 -10.42
C ALA A 176 31.76 -23.59 -10.60
N HIS A 177 31.73 -24.91 -10.41
CA HIS A 177 32.84 -25.83 -10.62
C HIS A 177 32.61 -26.75 -11.84
N PRO A 178 32.68 -26.21 -13.08
CA PRO A 178 32.36 -26.97 -14.30
C PRO A 178 33.43 -28.01 -14.66
N SER A 179 34.64 -27.90 -14.11
CA SER A 179 35.73 -28.84 -14.34
C SER A 179 36.75 -28.80 -13.19
N PRO A 180 37.58 -29.85 -12.98
CA PRO A 180 38.35 -30.04 -11.74
C PRO A 180 39.26 -28.90 -11.29
N ASN A 181 39.76 -28.08 -12.22
CA ASN A 181 40.70 -26.98 -11.95
C ASN A 181 40.13 -25.63 -12.40
N VAL A 182 38.80 -25.46 -12.38
CA VAL A 182 38.13 -24.20 -12.72
C VAL A 182 37.01 -23.96 -11.71
N LEU A 183 37.05 -22.83 -11.01
CA LEU A 183 36.02 -22.40 -10.09
C LEU A 183 35.64 -20.94 -10.34
N TYR A 184 34.36 -20.69 -10.59
CA TYR A 184 33.81 -19.34 -10.65
C TYR A 184 33.60 -18.80 -9.24
N GLY A 185 34.41 -17.81 -8.89
CA GLY A 185 34.50 -17.25 -7.54
C GLY A 185 33.70 -15.98 -7.34
N GLN A 186 33.22 -15.35 -8.41
CA GLN A 186 32.46 -14.11 -8.31
C GLN A 186 31.50 -13.96 -9.49
N VAL A 187 30.29 -13.47 -9.23
CA VAL A 187 29.37 -12.97 -10.26
C VAL A 187 28.82 -11.61 -9.85
N GLY A 188 28.91 -10.64 -10.76
CA GLY A 188 28.69 -9.22 -10.46
C GLY A 188 30.01 -8.50 -10.18
N LYS A 189 30.10 -7.22 -10.55
CA LYS A 189 31.28 -6.37 -10.36
C LYS A 189 31.01 -5.39 -9.22
N GLY A 190 31.83 -5.41 -8.17
CA GLY A 190 31.59 -4.70 -6.91
C GLY A 190 31.27 -3.22 -7.11
N ASP A 191 32.16 -2.48 -7.77
CA ASP A 191 31.96 -1.04 -7.97
C ASP A 191 30.69 -0.69 -8.78
N ASP A 192 30.28 -1.54 -9.71
CA ASP A 192 29.13 -1.24 -10.58
C ASP A 192 27.81 -1.64 -9.91
N ASP A 193 27.83 -2.74 -9.14
CA ASP A 193 26.75 -3.13 -8.25
C ASP A 193 26.52 -2.07 -7.16
N HIS A 194 27.61 -1.60 -6.54
CA HIS A 194 27.53 -0.74 -5.36
C HIS A 194 27.11 0.70 -5.67
N LYS A 195 27.29 1.17 -6.90
CA LYS A 195 26.82 2.49 -7.36
C LYS A 195 25.31 2.62 -7.43
N TRP A 196 24.59 1.49 -7.46
CA TRP A 196 23.14 1.47 -7.60
C TRP A 196 22.47 0.96 -6.32
N TRP A 197 21.29 1.52 -6.02
CA TRP A 197 20.51 1.21 -4.82
C TRP A 197 19.05 0.88 -5.15
N GLY A 198 18.76 -0.38 -5.41
CA GLY A 198 17.40 -0.88 -5.60
C GLY A 198 17.29 -2.40 -5.45
N PRO A 199 16.11 -2.99 -5.64
CA PRO A 199 15.87 -4.43 -5.42
C PRO A 199 16.48 -5.37 -6.49
N ALA A 200 16.93 -6.55 -6.05
CA ALA A 200 17.67 -7.53 -6.86
C ALA A 200 16.94 -7.98 -8.14
N GLU A 201 15.62 -7.99 -8.13
CA GLU A 201 14.76 -8.49 -9.19
C GLU A 201 14.84 -7.64 -10.47
N VAL A 202 15.37 -6.41 -10.38
CA VAL A 202 15.42 -5.44 -11.49
C VAL A 202 16.80 -4.80 -11.69
N LEU A 203 17.87 -5.56 -11.40
CA LEU A 203 19.26 -5.14 -11.59
C LEU A 203 19.50 -4.55 -13.00
N PRO A 204 19.91 -3.27 -13.12
CA PRO A 204 20.06 -2.62 -14.41
C PRO A 204 21.45 -2.79 -15.05
N MET A 205 22.44 -3.25 -14.28
CA MET A 205 23.84 -3.35 -14.70
C MET A 205 24.21 -4.74 -15.21
N ALA A 206 25.30 -4.82 -15.97
CA ALA A 206 25.91 -6.09 -16.32
C ALA A 206 26.53 -6.78 -15.10
N ARG A 207 26.49 -8.12 -15.09
CA ARG A 207 26.96 -8.95 -13.97
C ARG A 207 28.00 -9.97 -14.45
N PRO A 208 29.25 -9.55 -14.67
CA PRO A 208 30.30 -10.42 -15.21
C PRO A 208 30.64 -11.56 -14.25
N ALA A 209 31.00 -12.72 -14.82
CA ALA A 209 31.44 -13.90 -14.08
C ALA A 209 32.97 -14.00 -14.08
N TYR A 210 33.56 -14.10 -12.89
CA TYR A 210 35.00 -14.23 -12.69
C TYR A 210 35.35 -15.59 -12.10
N LYS A 211 36.49 -16.13 -12.53
CA LYS A 211 36.96 -17.45 -12.15
C LYS A 211 38.42 -17.46 -11.71
N ILE A 212 38.74 -18.48 -10.97
CA ILE A 212 40.09 -18.99 -10.79
C ILE A 212 40.25 -20.28 -11.59
N ASP A 213 41.45 -20.52 -12.08
CA ASP A 213 41.78 -21.74 -12.81
C ASP A 213 43.25 -22.13 -12.67
N ALA A 214 43.64 -23.24 -13.28
CA ALA A 214 45.00 -23.77 -13.25
C ALA A 214 46.10 -22.79 -13.72
N SER A 215 45.75 -21.76 -14.50
CA SER A 215 46.72 -20.77 -15.01
C SER A 215 47.04 -19.68 -14.01
N CYS A 216 46.12 -19.39 -13.10
CA CYS A 216 46.25 -18.29 -12.14
C CYS A 216 46.32 -18.76 -10.68
N GLY A 217 45.50 -19.73 -10.28
CA GLY A 217 45.37 -20.17 -8.89
C GLY A 217 44.27 -19.45 -8.11
N GLY A 218 44.17 -19.74 -6.82
CA GLY A 218 43.10 -19.26 -5.93
C GLY A 218 42.83 -20.28 -4.82
N ALA A 219 43.91 -20.66 -4.14
CA ALA A 219 43.94 -21.78 -3.21
C ALA A 219 43.08 -21.56 -1.96
N ASP A 220 42.97 -20.31 -1.52
CA ASP A 220 42.05 -19.86 -0.48
C ASP A 220 40.58 -20.15 -0.90
N LEU A 221 40.11 -19.55 -1.98
CA LEU A 221 38.74 -19.73 -2.47
C LEU A 221 38.41 -21.20 -2.78
N ALA A 222 39.29 -21.91 -3.48
CA ALA A 222 39.09 -23.32 -3.82
C ALA A 222 39.13 -24.21 -2.57
N GLY A 223 40.04 -23.94 -1.62
CA GLY A 223 40.15 -24.66 -0.35
C GLY A 223 38.93 -24.47 0.54
N GLU A 224 38.40 -23.25 0.63
CA GLU A 224 37.17 -22.97 1.39
C GLU A 224 35.94 -23.59 0.72
N THR A 225 35.82 -23.53 -0.60
CA THR A 225 34.70 -24.18 -1.31
C THR A 225 34.77 -25.69 -1.16
N ALA A 226 35.97 -26.29 -1.15
CA ALA A 226 36.15 -27.70 -0.82
C ALA A 226 35.72 -28.03 0.61
N ALA A 227 36.06 -27.17 1.59
CA ALA A 227 35.62 -27.31 2.97
C ALA A 227 34.09 -27.26 3.09
N ALA A 228 33.44 -26.31 2.42
CA ALA A 228 31.99 -26.13 2.40
C ALA A 228 31.28 -27.39 1.89
N MET A 229 31.73 -27.92 0.75
CA MET A 229 31.15 -29.12 0.14
C MET A 229 31.43 -30.37 0.97
N ALA A 230 32.64 -30.51 1.54
CA ALA A 230 32.98 -31.62 2.41
C ALA A 230 32.15 -31.61 3.70
N ALA A 231 32.05 -30.48 4.40
CA ALA A 231 31.23 -30.33 5.60
C ALA A 231 29.75 -30.58 5.30
N SER A 232 29.21 -29.98 4.23
CA SER A 232 27.82 -30.16 3.81
C SER A 232 27.50 -31.62 3.48
N SER A 233 28.45 -32.35 2.87
CA SER A 233 28.27 -33.78 2.59
C SER A 233 27.96 -34.59 3.85
N MET A 234 28.55 -34.23 5.00
CA MET A 234 28.29 -34.92 6.27
C MET A 234 26.87 -34.65 6.76
N VAL A 235 26.36 -33.44 6.55
CA VAL A 235 24.99 -33.04 6.94
C VAL A 235 23.94 -33.76 6.10
N PHE A 236 24.19 -33.90 4.79
CA PHE A 236 23.30 -34.59 3.87
C PHE A 236 23.42 -36.11 3.92
N ARG A 237 24.55 -36.68 4.35
CA ARG A 237 24.79 -38.12 4.37
C ARG A 237 23.61 -38.96 4.93
N PRO A 238 22.94 -38.56 6.03
CA PRO A 238 21.84 -39.35 6.59
C PRO A 238 20.55 -39.32 5.75
N THR A 239 20.35 -38.30 4.90
CA THR A 239 19.09 -38.06 4.19
C THR A 239 19.21 -38.14 2.66
N ASP A 240 20.40 -37.88 2.12
CA ASP A 240 20.71 -37.90 0.69
C ASP A 240 22.20 -38.28 0.47
N PRO A 241 22.54 -39.58 0.57
CA PRO A 241 23.92 -40.04 0.42
C PRO A 241 24.48 -39.84 -0.98
N ALA A 242 23.65 -39.88 -2.03
CA ALA A 242 24.08 -39.67 -3.41
C ALA A 242 24.53 -38.23 -3.65
N TYR A 243 23.77 -37.26 -3.13
CA TYR A 243 24.19 -35.86 -3.16
C TYR A 243 25.44 -35.64 -2.30
N ALA A 244 25.52 -36.26 -1.12
CA ALA A 244 26.71 -36.20 -0.29
C ALA A 244 27.98 -36.74 -1.02
N ASP A 245 27.87 -37.83 -1.77
CA ASP A 245 28.98 -38.35 -2.59
C ASP A 245 29.37 -37.39 -3.71
N ARG A 246 28.39 -36.75 -4.36
CA ARG A 246 28.64 -35.71 -5.36
C ARG A 246 29.41 -34.54 -4.76
N LEU A 247 29.02 -34.06 -3.58
CA LEU A 247 29.73 -32.98 -2.89
C LEU A 247 31.16 -33.36 -2.52
N VAL A 248 31.39 -34.58 -2.00
CA VAL A 248 32.75 -35.07 -1.72
C VAL A 248 33.59 -35.13 -3.00
N SER A 249 33.02 -35.55 -4.13
CA SER A 249 33.75 -35.59 -5.40
C SER A 249 34.24 -34.21 -5.83
N HIS A 250 33.38 -33.19 -5.79
CA HIS A 250 33.77 -31.81 -6.09
C HIS A 250 34.79 -31.28 -5.06
N ALA A 251 34.58 -31.54 -3.77
CA ALA A 251 35.49 -31.11 -2.71
C ALA A 251 36.91 -31.65 -2.90
N ARG A 252 37.05 -32.93 -3.28
CA ARG A 252 38.36 -33.53 -3.58
C ARG A 252 39.07 -32.83 -4.73
N GLN A 253 38.35 -32.58 -5.82
CA GLN A 253 38.90 -31.92 -7.01
C GLN A 253 39.35 -30.48 -6.69
N LEU A 254 38.49 -29.70 -6.04
CA LEU A 254 38.79 -28.33 -5.63
C LEU A 254 39.96 -28.26 -4.65
N TYR A 255 40.04 -29.18 -3.68
CA TYR A 255 41.17 -29.22 -2.75
C TYR A 255 42.47 -29.59 -3.46
N THR A 256 42.44 -30.56 -4.39
CA THR A 256 43.61 -30.89 -5.21
C THR A 256 44.05 -29.68 -6.05
N PHE A 257 43.10 -28.94 -6.65
CA PHE A 257 43.41 -27.71 -7.37
C PHE A 257 44.07 -26.66 -6.46
N ALA A 258 43.48 -26.40 -5.28
CA ALA A 258 44.01 -25.47 -4.29
C ALA A 258 45.44 -25.84 -3.85
N ASP A 259 45.68 -27.12 -3.56
CA ASP A 259 46.98 -27.61 -3.10
C ASP A 259 48.06 -27.55 -4.19
N THR A 260 47.65 -27.63 -5.47
CA THR A 260 48.54 -27.65 -6.63
C THR A 260 48.92 -26.24 -7.09
N VAL A 261 47.97 -25.30 -7.13
CA VAL A 261 48.20 -23.93 -7.63
C VAL A 261 48.01 -22.92 -6.51
N ARG A 262 49.04 -22.81 -5.67
CA ARG A 262 49.05 -22.05 -4.41
C ARG A 262 49.23 -20.55 -4.61
N ARG A 263 48.12 -19.86 -4.85
CA ARG A 263 48.04 -18.39 -4.99
C ARG A 263 46.76 -17.87 -4.33
N ALA A 264 46.78 -16.64 -3.81
CA ALA A 264 45.58 -16.02 -3.27
C ALA A 264 44.62 -15.63 -4.41
N TYR A 265 43.32 -15.88 -4.25
CA TYR A 265 42.35 -15.71 -5.35
C TYR A 265 42.18 -14.25 -5.79
N HIS A 266 42.38 -13.29 -4.88
CA HIS A 266 42.25 -11.86 -5.18
C HIS A 266 43.32 -11.36 -6.17
N GLU A 267 44.39 -12.12 -6.37
CA GLU A 267 45.37 -11.84 -7.41
C GLU A 267 44.90 -12.24 -8.82
N CYS A 268 43.85 -13.08 -8.89
CA CYS A 268 43.27 -13.58 -10.13
C CYS A 268 41.93 -12.91 -10.42
N ILE A 269 41.05 -12.84 -9.43
CA ILE A 269 39.81 -12.09 -9.46
C ILE A 269 40.09 -10.74 -8.78
N THR A 270 40.69 -9.81 -9.52
CA THR A 270 41.18 -8.55 -8.92
C THR A 270 40.08 -7.65 -8.37
N ASP A 271 38.85 -7.80 -8.85
CA ASP A 271 37.69 -7.03 -8.40
C ASP A 271 37.42 -7.19 -6.89
N VAL A 272 37.69 -8.37 -6.32
CA VAL A 272 37.48 -8.62 -4.88
C VAL A 272 38.47 -7.88 -3.97
N THR A 273 39.52 -7.27 -4.49
CA THR A 273 40.61 -6.68 -3.69
C THR A 273 40.11 -5.58 -2.75
N SER A 274 39.05 -4.87 -3.13
CA SER A 274 38.44 -3.80 -2.32
C SER A 274 37.36 -4.30 -1.36
N PHE A 275 37.02 -5.59 -1.39
CA PHE A 275 35.89 -6.16 -0.65
C PHE A 275 36.36 -7.33 0.22
N TYR A 276 36.66 -8.47 -0.42
CA TYR A 276 37.03 -9.74 0.21
C TYR A 276 38.44 -10.15 -0.14
N ARG A 277 39.41 -9.24 -0.02
CA ARG A 277 40.83 -9.56 -0.18
C ARG A 277 41.22 -10.68 0.77
N SER A 278 41.93 -11.70 0.27
CA SER A 278 42.58 -12.67 1.17
C SER A 278 43.78 -11.99 1.87
N TRP A 279 43.61 -11.72 3.16
CA TRP A 279 44.59 -11.07 4.03
C TRP A 279 45.50 -12.09 4.72
N SER A 280 44.93 -13.23 5.16
CA SER A 280 45.69 -14.34 5.78
C SER A 280 46.48 -15.17 4.77
N GLY A 281 46.16 -15.07 3.48
CA GLY A 281 46.68 -15.95 2.44
C GLY A 281 45.77 -17.18 2.26
N TYR A 282 46.38 -18.33 1.95
CA TYR A 282 45.66 -19.58 1.66
C TYR A 282 46.07 -20.73 2.59
N GLN A 283 47.03 -20.51 3.49
CA GLN A 283 47.66 -21.58 4.25
C GLN A 283 46.69 -22.18 5.26
N ASP A 284 45.83 -21.36 5.85
CA ASP A 284 44.79 -21.80 6.76
C ASP A 284 43.65 -22.54 6.03
N GLU A 285 43.30 -22.18 4.80
CA GLU A 285 42.35 -22.93 3.97
C GLU A 285 42.87 -24.31 3.58
N LEU A 286 44.17 -24.47 3.35
CA LEU A 286 44.75 -25.78 3.07
C LEU A 286 44.63 -26.72 4.29
N VAL A 287 44.78 -26.19 5.51
CA VAL A 287 44.56 -26.96 6.74
C VAL A 287 43.06 -27.23 6.92
N TRP A 288 42.24 -26.19 6.81
CA TRP A 288 40.80 -26.23 6.99
C TRP A 288 40.11 -27.22 6.05
N GLY A 289 40.37 -27.11 4.74
CA GLY A 289 39.84 -28.00 3.72
C GLY A 289 40.26 -29.47 3.93
N ALA A 290 41.52 -29.70 4.33
CA ALA A 290 42.01 -31.05 4.65
C ALA A 290 41.32 -31.63 5.89
N VAL A 291 41.13 -30.85 6.95
CA VAL A 291 40.39 -31.29 8.15
C VAL A 291 38.97 -31.71 7.76
N TRP A 292 38.27 -30.91 6.97
CA TRP A 292 36.90 -31.24 6.56
C TRP A 292 36.83 -32.44 5.62
N LEU A 293 37.74 -32.57 4.67
CA LEU A 293 37.84 -33.76 3.81
C LEU A 293 38.16 -35.02 4.62
N TYR A 294 39.04 -34.94 5.62
CA TYR A 294 39.28 -36.06 6.54
C TYR A 294 38.01 -36.43 7.30
N ARG A 295 37.29 -35.45 7.86
CA ARG A 295 36.03 -35.71 8.59
C ARG A 295 34.97 -36.36 7.70
N ALA A 296 34.86 -35.91 6.45
CA ALA A 296 33.86 -36.40 5.49
C ALA A 296 34.19 -37.78 4.90
N THR A 297 35.48 -38.09 4.71
CA THR A 297 35.93 -39.29 3.97
C THR A 297 36.58 -40.36 4.84
N ARG A 298 37.08 -39.99 6.03
CA ARG A 298 37.94 -40.80 6.89
C ARG A 298 39.26 -41.24 6.26
N ASP A 299 39.67 -40.61 5.16
CA ASP A 299 40.95 -40.86 4.54
C ASP A 299 42.08 -40.18 5.33
N ALA A 300 42.93 -41.00 5.96
CA ALA A 300 44.02 -40.56 6.81
C ALA A 300 45.03 -39.66 6.10
N ALA A 301 45.12 -39.72 4.76
CA ALA A 301 45.98 -38.83 3.98
C ALA A 301 45.61 -37.35 4.18
N TYR A 302 44.32 -37.04 4.31
CA TYR A 302 43.88 -35.66 4.57
C TYR A 302 44.19 -35.21 6.00
N LEU A 303 44.12 -36.09 7.01
CA LEU A 303 44.57 -35.72 8.35
C LEU A 303 46.07 -35.43 8.36
N ALA A 304 46.88 -36.33 7.78
CA ALA A 304 48.31 -36.11 7.65
C ALA A 304 48.64 -34.81 6.90
N LYS A 305 47.90 -34.52 5.83
CA LYS A 305 48.01 -33.25 5.09
C LYS A 305 47.70 -32.05 5.98
N ALA A 306 46.56 -32.05 6.69
CA ALA A 306 46.19 -30.99 7.62
C ALA A 306 47.28 -30.75 8.67
N GLU A 307 47.80 -31.80 9.30
CA GLU A 307 48.84 -31.67 10.32
C GLU A 307 50.16 -31.13 9.76
N SER A 308 50.52 -31.49 8.51
CA SER A 308 51.72 -31.00 7.83
C SER A 308 51.62 -29.52 7.43
N GLU A 309 50.45 -29.09 6.96
CA GLU A 309 50.18 -27.71 6.56
C GLU A 309 49.96 -26.81 7.80
N TYR A 310 49.53 -27.40 8.92
CA TYR A 310 49.35 -26.68 10.19
C TYR A 310 50.64 -26.01 10.66
N ASP A 311 51.79 -26.66 10.46
CA ASP A 311 53.05 -26.12 10.97
C ASP A 311 53.53 -24.88 10.18
N ARG A 312 52.87 -24.56 9.06
CA ARG A 312 53.11 -23.38 8.23
C ARG A 312 52.14 -22.23 8.50
N LEU A 313 51.17 -22.43 9.39
CA LEU A 313 50.21 -21.41 9.81
C LEU A 313 50.90 -20.15 10.36
N GLY A 314 50.24 -19.00 10.21
CA GLY A 314 50.77 -17.71 10.63
C GLY A 314 51.09 -17.64 12.13
N THR A 315 52.11 -16.86 12.48
CA THR A 315 52.52 -16.60 13.86
C THR A 315 52.30 -15.14 14.23
N GLU A 316 52.16 -14.88 15.53
CA GLU A 316 52.15 -13.51 16.05
C GLU A 316 53.44 -12.79 15.64
N PRO A 317 53.38 -11.46 15.38
CA PRO A 317 54.54 -10.68 14.97
C PRO A 317 55.73 -10.90 15.91
N GLN A 318 56.90 -11.16 15.32
CA GLN A 318 58.16 -11.38 16.05
C GLN A 318 58.12 -12.56 17.04
N SER A 319 57.20 -13.52 16.85
CA SER A 319 57.04 -14.72 17.68
C SER A 319 56.99 -15.99 16.83
N THR A 320 57.30 -17.12 17.45
CA THR A 320 57.01 -18.46 16.92
C THR A 320 55.63 -18.97 17.35
N THR A 321 54.92 -18.22 18.20
CA THR A 321 53.58 -18.55 18.68
C THR A 321 52.57 -18.36 17.57
N ARG A 322 51.71 -19.35 17.33
CA ARG A 322 50.62 -19.21 16.35
C ARG A 322 49.69 -18.05 16.70
N LEU A 323 49.10 -17.42 15.69
CA LEU A 323 48.18 -16.29 15.87
C LEU A 323 47.06 -16.64 16.86
N TYR A 324 46.82 -15.77 17.83
CA TYR A 324 45.81 -15.97 18.87
C TYR A 324 45.05 -14.68 19.22
N LYS A 325 45.43 -13.54 18.63
CA LYS A 325 44.80 -12.23 18.90
C LYS A 325 43.68 -11.83 17.93
N TRP A 326 43.33 -12.69 16.98
CA TRP A 326 42.20 -12.54 16.05
C TRP A 326 41.14 -13.65 16.26
N THR A 327 40.30 -13.96 15.27
CA THR A 327 39.31 -15.05 15.36
C THR A 327 39.01 -15.69 14.00
N VAL A 328 38.29 -16.81 14.04
CA VAL A 328 37.74 -17.47 12.85
C VAL A 328 36.76 -16.56 12.14
N ALA A 329 37.01 -16.32 10.85
CA ALA A 329 36.16 -15.51 9.97
C ALA A 329 36.34 -15.97 8.52
N TRP A 330 35.62 -15.32 7.60
CA TRP A 330 35.68 -15.64 6.16
C TRP A 330 37.07 -15.52 5.55
N ASP A 331 38.01 -14.82 6.19
CA ASP A 331 39.39 -14.69 5.74
C ASP A 331 40.29 -15.72 6.43
N ASN A 332 40.27 -15.81 7.76
CA ASN A 332 41.22 -16.62 8.51
C ASN A 332 40.54 -17.75 9.30
N LYS A 333 40.79 -19.02 8.94
CA LYS A 333 40.23 -20.23 9.58
C LYS A 333 41.20 -20.92 10.52
N GLN A 334 42.42 -20.41 10.66
CA GLN A 334 43.46 -20.96 11.53
C GLN A 334 42.91 -21.29 12.93
N PHE A 335 42.15 -20.38 13.52
CA PHE A 335 41.54 -20.54 14.85
C PHE A 335 40.55 -21.71 14.93
N GLY A 336 39.73 -21.90 13.90
CA GLY A 336 38.85 -23.06 13.78
C GLY A 336 39.63 -24.37 13.70
N THR A 337 40.77 -24.37 13.01
CA THR A 337 41.63 -25.57 12.91
C THR A 337 42.23 -25.97 14.25
N TYR A 338 42.47 -25.03 15.17
CA TYR A 338 42.96 -25.34 16.53
C TYR A 338 41.95 -26.23 17.25
N VAL A 339 40.69 -25.79 17.28
CA VAL A 339 39.60 -26.50 17.93
C VAL A 339 39.35 -27.83 17.25
N LEU A 340 39.26 -27.87 15.92
CA LEU A 340 38.98 -29.10 15.19
C LEU A 340 40.09 -30.13 15.37
N LEU A 341 41.36 -29.76 15.22
CA LEU A 341 42.48 -30.70 15.37
C LEU A 341 42.71 -31.12 16.83
N ALA A 342 42.50 -30.22 17.79
CA ALA A 342 42.50 -30.59 19.21
C ALA A 342 41.41 -31.63 19.49
N ASN A 343 40.19 -31.41 19.01
CA ASN A 343 39.06 -32.32 19.20
C ASN A 343 39.23 -33.67 18.46
N LEU A 344 39.91 -33.68 17.32
CA LEU A 344 40.13 -34.89 16.52
C LEU A 344 41.30 -35.72 17.02
N THR A 345 42.36 -35.10 17.56
CA THR A 345 43.63 -35.78 17.82
C THR A 345 44.05 -35.79 19.29
N GLY A 346 43.53 -34.87 20.11
CA GLY A 346 43.95 -34.67 21.50
C GLY A 346 45.41 -34.22 21.67
N ARG A 347 46.13 -33.89 20.60
CA ARG A 347 47.55 -33.53 20.70
C ARG A 347 47.73 -32.17 21.37
N GLN A 348 48.67 -32.10 22.31
CA GLN A 348 48.89 -30.93 23.15
C GLN A 348 49.16 -29.65 22.36
N LYS A 349 49.84 -29.71 21.20
CA LYS A 349 50.13 -28.51 20.38
C LYS A 349 48.86 -27.77 19.96
N TYR A 350 47.82 -28.51 19.56
CA TYR A 350 46.54 -27.93 19.14
C TYR A 350 45.73 -27.44 20.34
N VAL A 351 45.78 -28.19 21.45
CA VAL A 351 45.16 -27.82 22.73
C VAL A 351 45.75 -26.50 23.23
N ASP A 352 47.07 -26.33 23.18
CA ASP A 352 47.77 -25.12 23.61
C ASP A 352 47.39 -23.91 22.75
N ASP A 353 47.30 -24.09 21.43
CA ASP A 353 46.90 -23.02 20.51
C ASP A 353 45.43 -22.61 20.70
N ALA A 354 44.51 -23.59 20.83
CA ALA A 354 43.10 -23.33 21.13
C ALA A 354 42.93 -22.64 22.48
N ASN A 355 43.62 -23.12 23.51
CA ASN A 355 43.60 -22.56 24.85
C ASN A 355 44.10 -21.12 24.88
N ARG A 356 45.21 -20.83 24.18
CA ARG A 356 45.80 -19.49 24.12
C ARG A 356 44.88 -18.49 23.44
N TRP A 357 44.28 -18.89 22.31
CA TRP A 357 43.31 -18.07 21.59
C TRP A 357 42.07 -17.78 22.44
N LEU A 358 41.40 -18.80 22.96
CA LEU A 358 40.18 -18.59 23.74
C LEU A 358 40.44 -17.90 25.09
N ASP A 359 41.63 -18.06 25.67
CA ASP A 359 42.04 -17.27 26.84
C ASP A 359 42.20 -15.79 26.50
N TYR A 360 42.82 -15.43 25.37
CA TYR A 360 42.92 -14.03 24.95
C TYR A 360 41.55 -13.35 24.82
N TRP A 361 40.55 -14.11 24.38
CA TRP A 361 39.16 -13.64 24.28
C TRP A 361 38.41 -13.54 25.62
N THR A 362 38.94 -14.15 26.68
CA THR A 362 38.24 -14.28 27.97
C THR A 362 38.99 -13.64 29.13
N VAL A 363 40.08 -14.26 29.58
CA VAL A 363 40.87 -13.84 30.75
C VAL A 363 42.14 -13.08 30.38
N GLY A 364 42.51 -13.09 29.11
CA GLY A 364 43.76 -12.55 28.61
C GLY A 364 44.91 -13.55 28.66
N VAL A 365 45.94 -13.29 27.87
CA VAL A 365 47.21 -14.01 27.82
C VAL A 365 48.33 -13.00 27.87
N ASN A 366 49.30 -13.18 28.77
CA ASN A 366 50.46 -12.30 28.92
C ASN A 366 50.10 -10.81 29.13
N GLY A 367 49.03 -10.54 29.88
CA GLY A 367 48.56 -9.17 30.15
C GLY A 367 47.76 -8.53 29.03
N GLU A 368 47.57 -9.21 27.89
CA GLU A 368 46.76 -8.74 26.77
C GLU A 368 45.43 -9.50 26.70
N LYS A 369 44.36 -8.79 26.31
CA LYS A 369 43.02 -9.34 26.15
C LYS A 369 42.29 -8.60 25.04
N VAL A 370 41.34 -9.26 24.37
CA VAL A 370 40.41 -8.60 23.45
C VAL A 370 39.68 -7.44 24.15
N ARG A 371 39.50 -6.32 23.44
CA ARG A 371 38.77 -5.16 23.97
C ARG A 371 37.36 -5.59 24.35
N THR A 372 36.88 -5.14 25.51
CA THR A 372 35.54 -5.48 26.01
C THR A 372 34.80 -4.19 26.35
N SER A 373 33.55 -4.05 25.91
CA SER A 373 32.71 -2.91 26.27
C SER A 373 32.26 -2.97 27.73
N PRO A 374 31.81 -1.85 28.33
CA PRO A 374 31.16 -1.87 29.65
C PRO A 374 29.99 -2.85 29.75
N GLY A 375 29.20 -3.01 28.68
CA GLY A 375 28.13 -3.99 28.56
C GLY A 375 28.61 -5.44 28.42
N GLY A 376 29.91 -5.67 28.23
CA GLY A 376 30.50 -7.00 28.20
C GLY A 376 30.60 -7.65 26.82
N MET A 377 30.41 -6.90 25.74
CA MET A 377 30.69 -7.36 24.37
C MET A 377 32.20 -7.36 24.11
N ALA A 378 32.71 -8.45 23.52
CA ALA A 378 34.06 -8.50 22.98
C ALA A 378 34.09 -7.80 21.62
N VAL A 379 34.87 -6.72 21.51
CA VAL A 379 34.96 -5.86 20.32
C VAL A 379 36.35 -6.03 19.70
N LEU A 380 36.46 -6.98 18.78
CA LEU A 380 37.72 -7.27 18.08
C LEU A 380 38.11 -6.11 17.16
N ASP A 381 37.19 -5.69 16.31
CA ASP A 381 37.39 -4.69 15.27
C ASP A 381 36.13 -3.86 15.05
N THR A 382 36.25 -2.83 14.23
CA THR A 382 35.21 -1.85 13.90
C THR A 382 34.09 -2.45 13.04
N TRP A 383 34.45 -3.29 12.07
CA TRP A 383 33.51 -3.87 11.10
C TRP A 383 32.99 -5.22 11.56
N GLY A 384 31.66 -5.39 11.61
CA GLY A 384 31.07 -6.68 11.97
C GLY A 384 31.53 -7.18 13.34
N ALA A 385 31.55 -6.29 14.34
CA ALA A 385 32.05 -6.62 15.67
C ALA A 385 31.26 -7.80 16.30
N LEU A 386 29.93 -7.81 16.14
CA LEU A 386 29.09 -8.92 16.62
C LEU A 386 29.34 -10.22 15.86
N ARG A 387 29.65 -10.17 14.56
CA ARG A 387 30.05 -11.35 13.78
C ARG A 387 31.29 -12.01 14.38
N TYR A 388 32.31 -11.23 14.74
CA TYR A 388 33.52 -11.79 15.34
C TYR A 388 33.25 -12.41 16.71
N ALA A 389 32.48 -11.73 17.56
CA ALA A 389 32.10 -12.26 18.87
C ALA A 389 31.28 -13.56 18.74
N ALA A 390 30.33 -13.62 17.80
CA ALA A 390 29.50 -14.79 17.55
C ALA A 390 30.29 -15.97 16.98
N ASN A 391 31.23 -15.72 16.06
CA ASN A 391 32.12 -16.74 15.53
C ASN A 391 33.00 -17.36 16.63
N THR A 392 33.59 -16.52 17.49
CA THR A 392 34.37 -17.00 18.65
C THR A 392 33.47 -17.76 19.63
N ALA A 393 32.26 -17.26 19.91
CA ALA A 393 31.31 -17.92 20.80
C ALA A 393 30.97 -19.34 20.33
N PHE A 394 30.70 -19.53 19.03
CA PHE A 394 30.45 -20.86 18.48
C PHE A 394 31.66 -21.80 18.66
N ALA A 395 32.86 -21.37 18.26
CA ALA A 395 34.05 -22.21 18.40
C ALA A 395 34.38 -22.52 19.88
N ALA A 396 34.14 -21.56 20.78
CA ALA A 396 34.28 -21.72 22.22
C ALA A 396 33.32 -22.78 22.78
N LEU A 397 32.06 -22.82 22.33
CA LEU A 397 31.11 -23.87 22.72
C LEU A 397 31.56 -25.25 22.24
N VAL A 398 31.96 -25.37 20.96
CA VAL A 398 32.45 -26.63 20.39
C VAL A 398 33.69 -27.15 21.14
N TYR A 399 34.58 -26.25 21.57
CA TYR A 399 35.76 -26.64 22.34
C TYR A 399 35.42 -26.96 23.81
N ALA A 400 34.51 -26.19 24.43
CA ALA A 400 34.03 -26.42 25.80
C ALA A 400 33.36 -27.80 25.95
N ASP A 401 32.67 -28.28 24.91
CA ASP A 401 32.03 -29.60 24.91
C ASP A 401 33.04 -30.76 24.92
N ARG A 402 34.31 -30.52 24.53
CA ARG A 402 35.34 -31.55 24.39
C ARG A 402 36.50 -31.44 25.37
N THR A 403 36.83 -30.24 25.84
CA THR A 403 37.94 -30.04 26.77
C THR A 403 37.68 -30.70 28.13
N THR A 404 38.73 -31.29 28.72
CA THR A 404 38.68 -31.91 30.04
C THR A 404 39.04 -30.95 31.17
N ASP A 405 39.57 -29.76 30.87
CA ASP A 405 39.82 -28.71 31.85
C ASP A 405 38.49 -28.05 32.24
N THR A 406 38.02 -28.33 33.45
CA THR A 406 36.71 -27.87 33.95
C THR A 406 36.62 -26.35 34.10
N VAL A 407 37.74 -25.68 34.39
CA VAL A 407 37.81 -24.22 34.53
C VAL A 407 37.68 -23.57 33.17
N ARG A 408 38.44 -24.05 32.18
CA ARG A 408 38.36 -23.58 30.79
C ARG A 408 37.02 -23.90 30.16
N LYS A 409 36.48 -25.09 30.40
CA LYS A 409 35.15 -25.49 29.95
C LYS A 409 34.10 -24.46 30.37
N THR A 410 34.02 -24.17 31.67
CA THR A 410 33.07 -23.20 32.23
C THR A 410 33.31 -21.81 31.63
N ARG A 411 34.57 -21.35 31.61
CA ARG A 411 34.94 -20.04 31.07
C ARG A 411 34.52 -19.83 29.62
N TYR A 412 34.80 -20.80 28.75
CA TYR A 412 34.52 -20.70 27.31
C TYR A 412 33.04 -20.80 27.01
N HIS A 413 32.35 -21.69 27.71
CA HIS A 413 30.90 -21.79 27.68
C HIS A 413 30.24 -20.46 28.09
N ASP A 414 30.58 -19.93 29.27
CA ASP A 414 29.94 -18.72 29.80
C ASP A 414 30.24 -17.48 28.95
N PHE A 415 31.46 -17.40 28.40
CA PHE A 415 31.80 -16.39 27.41
C PHE A 415 30.85 -16.45 26.20
N ALA A 416 30.65 -17.64 25.64
CA ALA A 416 29.83 -17.82 24.45
C ALA A 416 28.36 -17.46 24.72
N VAL A 417 27.79 -17.95 25.82
CA VAL A 417 26.43 -17.61 26.26
C VAL A 417 26.29 -16.09 26.38
N LYS A 418 27.25 -15.43 27.03
CA LYS A 418 27.24 -13.97 27.21
C LYS A 418 27.28 -13.21 25.88
N GLN A 419 28.13 -13.61 24.93
CA GLN A 419 28.21 -12.90 23.65
C GLN A 419 26.95 -13.06 22.80
N ILE A 420 26.36 -14.25 22.77
CA ILE A 420 25.10 -14.46 22.04
C ILE A 420 23.94 -13.74 22.71
N ASN A 421 23.85 -13.78 24.05
CA ASN A 421 22.82 -13.03 24.78
C ASN A 421 22.97 -11.53 24.58
N TYR A 422 24.19 -10.98 24.52
CA TYR A 422 24.42 -9.58 24.20
C TYR A 422 23.82 -9.22 22.83
N ALA A 423 24.03 -10.05 21.81
CA ALA A 423 23.45 -9.86 20.47
C ALA A 423 21.91 -9.95 20.48
N LEU A 424 21.34 -10.78 21.35
CA LEU A 424 19.89 -10.98 21.48
C LEU A 424 19.18 -9.95 22.37
N GLY A 425 19.92 -9.16 23.16
CA GLY A 425 19.39 -8.02 23.92
C GLY A 425 19.99 -7.77 25.30
N ASP A 426 20.92 -8.62 25.78
CA ASP A 426 21.54 -8.50 27.10
C ASP A 426 22.69 -7.48 27.06
N ASN A 427 22.31 -6.24 26.83
CA ASN A 427 23.23 -5.13 26.64
C ASN A 427 22.67 -3.85 27.27
N PRO A 428 23.50 -2.80 27.46
CA PRO A 428 23.07 -1.55 28.09
C PRO A 428 21.92 -0.84 27.36
N ARG A 429 21.70 -1.14 26.07
CA ARG A 429 20.58 -0.59 25.28
C ARG A 429 19.28 -1.38 25.46
N GLN A 430 19.31 -2.54 26.12
CA GLN A 430 18.18 -3.47 26.24
C GLN A 430 17.49 -3.72 24.90
N SER A 431 18.30 -3.83 23.84
CA SER A 431 17.85 -3.87 22.46
C SER A 431 18.53 -5.00 21.74
N SER A 432 17.76 -5.80 21.01
CA SER A 432 18.29 -6.83 20.13
C SER A 432 19.12 -6.22 18.99
N TYR A 433 20.09 -6.97 18.50
CA TYR A 433 20.83 -6.72 17.25
C TYR A 433 20.45 -7.71 16.14
N LEU A 434 19.51 -8.62 16.41
CA LEU A 434 18.93 -9.54 15.45
C LEU A 434 17.63 -8.94 14.90
N ILE A 435 17.59 -8.64 13.61
CA ILE A 435 16.46 -7.92 12.99
C ILE A 435 15.16 -8.71 13.15
N GLY A 436 14.12 -8.02 13.63
CA GLY A 436 12.79 -8.59 13.85
C GLY A 436 12.71 -9.58 15.02
N PHE A 437 13.73 -9.68 15.88
CA PHE A 437 13.73 -10.50 17.09
C PHE A 437 13.91 -9.63 18.34
N GLY A 438 13.21 -9.94 19.43
CA GLY A 438 13.38 -9.26 20.71
C GLY A 438 12.94 -7.78 20.70
N ALA A 439 13.20 -7.10 21.82
CA ALA A 439 12.84 -5.68 21.96
C ALA A 439 13.77 -4.79 21.12
N ASN A 440 13.20 -3.74 20.50
CA ASN A 440 13.94 -2.66 19.84
C ASN A 440 14.99 -3.12 18.81
N SER A 441 14.72 -4.21 18.08
CA SER A 441 15.61 -4.67 17.01
C SER A 441 15.79 -3.61 15.91
N PRO A 442 16.92 -3.63 15.17
CA PRO A 442 17.15 -2.69 14.07
C PRO A 442 16.06 -2.76 13.01
N ARG A 443 15.77 -1.62 12.38
CA ARG A 443 14.75 -1.50 11.30
C ARG A 443 15.34 -1.00 9.99
N ASN A 444 16.54 -0.41 10.03
CA ASN A 444 17.14 0.24 8.88
C ASN A 444 18.50 -0.39 8.53
N PRO A 445 18.56 -1.70 8.23
CA PRO A 445 19.82 -2.31 7.79
C PRO A 445 20.30 -1.68 6.49
N HIS A 446 21.61 -1.68 6.29
CA HIS A 446 22.23 -1.39 5.00
C HIS A 446 21.95 -2.56 4.05
N HIS A 447 20.74 -2.64 3.49
CA HIS A 447 20.34 -3.74 2.62
C HIS A 447 19.36 -3.29 1.52
N ARG A 448 19.77 -3.42 0.26
CA ARG A 448 19.07 -2.87 -0.91
C ARG A 448 17.65 -3.41 -1.08
N THR A 449 17.49 -4.73 -1.17
CA THR A 449 16.18 -5.34 -1.47
C THR A 449 15.20 -5.14 -0.32
N ALA A 450 15.60 -5.41 0.93
CA ALA A 450 14.82 -5.11 2.13
C ALA A 450 14.39 -3.62 2.22
N HIS A 451 15.27 -2.67 1.84
CA HIS A 451 14.90 -1.26 1.77
C HIS A 451 13.80 -0.99 0.74
N GLY A 452 13.87 -1.63 -0.44
CA GLY A 452 12.81 -1.56 -1.44
C GLY A 452 12.71 -0.20 -2.14
N SER A 453 13.85 0.46 -2.40
CA SER A 453 13.89 1.73 -3.15
C SER A 453 13.45 1.51 -4.59
N TRP A 454 12.58 2.38 -5.09
CA TRP A 454 12.28 2.48 -6.51
C TRP A 454 13.06 3.61 -7.20
N TRP A 455 13.79 4.42 -6.43
CA TRP A 455 14.29 5.72 -6.86
C TRP A 455 15.80 5.72 -7.15
N ASP A 456 16.49 4.60 -6.93
CA ASP A 456 17.96 4.55 -6.89
C ASP A 456 18.50 5.50 -5.81
N SER A 457 18.00 5.34 -4.58
CA SER A 457 18.39 6.18 -3.45
C SER A 457 18.27 5.44 -2.13
N GLN A 458 19.31 5.54 -1.31
CA GLN A 458 19.32 5.07 0.08
C GLN A 458 18.36 5.85 0.99
N THR A 459 17.86 7.02 0.58
CA THR A 459 16.98 7.86 1.41
C THR A 459 15.52 7.81 1.01
N VAL A 460 15.19 7.09 -0.09
CA VAL A 460 13.84 6.98 -0.62
C VAL A 460 13.46 5.52 -0.80
N PRO A 461 12.45 5.01 -0.09
CA PRO A 461 11.70 5.67 1.00
C PRO A 461 12.56 5.93 2.24
N VAL A 462 12.05 6.69 3.21
CA VAL A 462 12.78 6.93 4.47
C VAL A 462 12.89 5.63 5.27
N GLN A 463 11.77 4.89 5.38
CA GLN A 463 11.69 3.63 6.10
C GLN A 463 12.00 2.45 5.17
N THR A 464 12.71 1.46 5.68
CA THR A 464 12.81 0.13 5.04
C THR A 464 11.41 -0.48 4.89
N ARG A 465 11.11 -1.02 3.70
CA ARG A 465 9.77 -1.56 3.38
C ARG A 465 9.56 -3.00 3.86
N HIS A 466 10.63 -3.76 4.05
CA HIS A 466 10.57 -5.16 4.47
C HIS A 466 11.32 -5.41 5.78
N VAL A 467 10.85 -6.38 6.56
CA VAL A 467 11.58 -6.86 7.72
C VAL A 467 12.52 -7.98 7.30
N LEU A 468 13.83 -7.70 7.30
CA LEU A 468 14.87 -8.70 7.02
C LEU A 468 15.09 -9.60 8.25
N TYR A 469 14.07 -10.39 8.60
CA TYR A 469 14.07 -11.22 9.81
C TYR A 469 15.35 -12.05 9.93
N GLY A 470 15.96 -11.98 11.11
CA GLY A 470 17.08 -12.82 11.49
C GLY A 470 18.43 -12.38 10.96
N ALA A 471 18.54 -11.29 10.21
CA ALA A 471 19.85 -10.73 9.90
C ALA A 471 20.51 -10.16 11.18
N LEU A 472 21.76 -10.54 11.45
CA LEU A 472 22.57 -9.97 12.51
C LEU A 472 23.30 -8.74 11.96
N VAL A 473 23.07 -7.56 12.56
CA VAL A 473 23.80 -6.35 12.16
C VAL A 473 25.25 -6.37 12.68
N GLY A 474 26.12 -5.54 12.10
CA GLY A 474 27.50 -5.41 12.56
C GLY A 474 27.64 -5.06 14.05
N GLY A 475 26.73 -4.25 14.58
CA GLY A 475 26.65 -3.88 15.99
C GLY A 475 27.60 -2.76 16.40
N PRO A 476 27.80 -2.52 17.72
CA PRO A 476 28.69 -1.48 18.22
C PRO A 476 30.11 -1.61 17.66
N SER A 477 30.57 -0.57 16.96
CA SER A 477 31.89 -0.56 16.29
C SER A 477 33.06 -0.21 17.22
N ALA A 478 32.77 0.12 18.48
CA ALA A 478 33.74 0.46 19.52
C ALA A 478 33.34 -0.18 20.86
N PRO A 479 34.28 -0.36 21.80
CA PRO A 479 34.02 -0.97 23.11
C PRO A 479 33.33 0.03 24.08
N ASN A 480 32.20 0.59 23.66
CA ASN A 480 31.40 1.56 24.41
C ASN A 480 29.88 1.32 24.34
N ASP A 481 29.46 0.21 23.72
CA ASP A 481 28.04 -0.18 23.55
C ASP A 481 27.19 0.79 22.70
N ALA A 482 27.81 1.79 22.09
CA ALA A 482 27.12 2.79 21.28
C ALA A 482 26.72 2.18 19.92
N TYR A 483 25.47 2.42 19.54
CA TYR A 483 24.90 1.96 18.27
C TYR A 483 23.78 2.89 17.82
N THR A 484 23.75 3.15 16.50
CA THR A 484 22.70 3.93 15.85
C THR A 484 22.10 3.10 14.71
N ASP A 485 20.78 2.92 14.71
CA ASP A 485 20.07 2.27 13.61
C ASP A 485 19.96 3.24 12.41
N SER A 486 20.97 3.21 11.54
CA SER A 486 21.07 4.05 10.35
C SER A 486 21.45 3.22 9.13
N ARG A 487 20.60 3.23 8.10
CA ARG A 487 20.89 2.56 6.82
C ARG A 487 22.12 3.10 6.11
N GLY A 488 22.48 4.36 6.34
CA GLY A 488 23.70 4.94 5.79
C GLY A 488 24.99 4.52 6.54
N ASP A 489 24.86 3.85 7.68
CA ASP A 489 26.00 3.33 8.46
C ASP A 489 26.26 1.86 8.09
N TYR A 490 27.02 1.65 7.02
CA TYR A 490 27.46 0.33 6.57
C TYR A 490 28.47 -0.35 7.52
N VAL A 491 28.82 0.27 8.67
CA VAL A 491 29.73 -0.35 9.65
C VAL A 491 28.91 -1.07 10.71
N MET A 492 27.97 -0.35 11.33
CA MET A 492 27.14 -0.89 12.41
C MET A 492 25.88 -1.59 11.90
N ASN A 493 25.35 -1.18 10.74
CA ASN A 493 24.07 -1.63 10.19
C ASN A 493 24.18 -2.52 8.96
N GLU A 494 25.39 -2.86 8.51
CA GLU A 494 25.58 -3.91 7.51
C GLU A 494 25.11 -5.26 8.05
N VAL A 495 24.64 -6.08 7.12
CA VAL A 495 24.23 -7.47 7.34
C VAL A 495 24.90 -8.32 6.27
N ALA A 496 25.36 -9.52 6.61
CA ALA A 496 26.02 -10.39 5.64
C ALA A 496 25.84 -11.87 5.95
N THR A 497 25.98 -12.71 4.92
CA THR A 497 25.90 -14.17 5.06
C THR A 497 26.91 -14.70 6.09
N ASP A 498 28.11 -14.13 6.17
CA ASP A 498 29.14 -14.54 7.14
C ASP A 498 28.83 -14.04 8.56
N TYR A 499 28.08 -12.94 8.70
CA TYR A 499 27.68 -12.41 10.02
C TYR A 499 26.78 -13.38 10.76
N ASN A 500 25.88 -14.03 10.02
CA ASN A 500 24.95 -15.00 10.56
C ASN A 500 25.55 -16.40 10.72
N ALA A 501 26.71 -16.72 10.14
CA ALA A 501 27.13 -18.10 9.99
C ALA A 501 27.54 -18.76 11.32
N GLY A 502 28.53 -18.19 12.03
CA GLY A 502 28.88 -18.64 13.37
C GLY A 502 27.77 -18.39 14.38
N PHE A 503 27.02 -17.29 14.22
CA PHE A 503 25.87 -16.95 15.06
C PHE A 503 24.77 -18.03 15.03
N THR A 504 24.34 -18.46 13.84
CA THR A 504 23.35 -19.55 13.65
C THR A 504 23.83 -20.84 14.31
N SER A 505 25.13 -21.15 14.18
CA SER A 505 25.73 -22.36 14.74
C SER A 505 25.86 -22.30 16.27
N ALA A 506 26.09 -21.13 16.85
CA ALA A 506 25.99 -20.93 18.30
C ALA A 506 24.54 -21.06 18.78
N LEU A 507 23.57 -20.49 18.06
CA LEU A 507 22.15 -20.56 18.44
C LEU A 507 21.62 -21.98 18.55
N VAL A 508 21.95 -22.88 17.62
CA VAL A 508 21.52 -24.29 17.74
C VAL A 508 22.13 -24.98 18.96
N ARG A 509 23.38 -24.64 19.31
CA ARG A 509 24.03 -25.20 20.49
C ARG A 509 23.41 -24.68 21.78
N LEU A 510 23.08 -23.40 21.85
CA LEU A 510 22.37 -22.82 23.00
C LEU A 510 20.93 -23.34 23.09
N TYR A 511 20.24 -23.50 21.96
CA TYR A 511 18.95 -24.19 21.94
C TYR A 511 19.04 -25.62 22.47
N SER A 512 20.10 -26.36 22.14
CA SER A 512 20.27 -27.74 22.60
C SER A 512 20.43 -27.84 24.13
N GLU A 513 20.85 -26.76 24.79
CA GLU A 513 21.04 -26.72 26.24
C GLU A 513 19.89 -26.04 26.99
N TYR A 514 19.37 -24.93 26.46
CA TYR A 514 18.38 -24.09 27.14
C TYR A 514 16.98 -24.17 26.53
N GLY A 515 16.85 -24.76 25.34
CA GLY A 515 15.59 -24.86 24.61
C GLY A 515 15.11 -23.52 24.04
N GLY A 516 13.80 -23.36 23.99
CA GLY A 516 13.09 -22.31 23.28
C GLY A 516 11.97 -22.88 22.42
N THR A 517 11.06 -22.04 21.95
CA THR A 517 9.96 -22.45 21.06
C THR A 517 9.97 -21.60 19.81
N ALA A 518 10.15 -22.24 18.65
CA ALA A 518 10.03 -21.56 17.36
C ALA A 518 8.60 -21.03 17.17
N LEU A 519 8.46 -19.91 16.46
CA LEU A 519 7.14 -19.31 16.23
C LEU A 519 6.31 -20.22 15.31
N ALA A 520 5.07 -20.47 15.72
CA ALA A 520 4.07 -21.05 14.84
C ALA A 520 3.71 -20.05 13.74
N ASN A 521 3.47 -20.54 12.52
CA ASN A 521 3.08 -19.72 11.36
C ASN A 521 4.10 -18.61 11.01
N PHE A 522 5.40 -18.91 11.05
CA PHE A 522 6.44 -17.99 10.60
C PHE A 522 7.04 -18.43 9.26
N PRO A 523 7.26 -17.50 8.30
CA PRO A 523 6.93 -16.06 8.35
C PRO A 523 5.44 -15.78 8.09
N GLN A 524 4.99 -14.57 8.43
CA GLN A 524 3.73 -14.04 7.92
C GLN A 524 4.02 -13.26 6.64
N PRO A 525 3.27 -13.49 5.54
CA PRO A 525 3.41 -12.69 4.32
C PRO A 525 3.17 -11.21 4.61
N GLU A 526 4.07 -10.36 4.16
CA GLU A 526 3.94 -8.90 4.30
C GLU A 526 2.97 -8.36 3.23
N PRO A 527 1.98 -7.52 3.60
CA PRO A 527 1.15 -6.83 2.62
C PRO A 527 1.92 -5.64 2.01
N PRO A 528 1.61 -5.22 0.76
CA PRO A 528 2.12 -3.97 0.22
C PRO A 528 1.85 -2.78 1.13
N ASP A 529 2.89 -1.98 1.38
CA ASP A 529 2.85 -0.77 2.20
C ASP A 529 2.27 0.45 1.47
N ILE A 530 2.28 0.41 0.14
CA ILE A 530 1.75 1.42 -0.78
C ILE A 530 1.15 0.73 -2.01
N ASP A 531 0.36 1.48 -2.80
CA ASP A 531 0.00 1.05 -4.15
C ASP A 531 1.28 0.91 -5.00
N GLU A 532 1.65 -0.33 -5.31
CA GLU A 532 2.89 -0.65 -6.02
C GLU A 532 2.92 -0.10 -7.45
N LEU A 533 1.78 -0.17 -8.14
CA LEU A 533 1.63 0.27 -9.52
C LEU A 533 0.49 1.27 -9.56
N THR A 534 0.68 2.42 -10.20
CA THR A 534 -0.38 3.41 -10.38
C THR A 534 -0.30 4.07 -11.75
N VAL A 535 -1.41 4.63 -12.22
CA VAL A 535 -1.41 5.63 -13.30
C VAL A 535 -1.93 6.94 -12.72
N GLU A 536 -1.08 7.95 -12.69
CA GLU A 536 -1.48 9.30 -12.32
C GLU A 536 -1.90 10.07 -13.55
N THR A 537 -3.00 10.81 -13.48
CA THR A 537 -3.43 11.71 -14.55
C THR A 537 -3.48 13.15 -14.07
N THR A 538 -3.08 14.07 -14.96
CA THR A 538 -3.23 15.51 -14.80
C THR A 538 -3.92 16.07 -16.04
N VAL A 539 -5.01 16.82 -15.86
CA VAL A 539 -5.64 17.57 -16.95
C VAL A 539 -4.77 18.80 -17.24
N MET A 540 -4.09 18.78 -18.39
CA MET A 540 -3.18 19.84 -18.85
C MET A 540 -3.94 20.97 -19.55
N GLN A 541 -4.99 20.62 -20.30
CA GLN A 541 -5.91 21.55 -20.94
C GLN A 541 -7.33 20.99 -20.86
N ASN A 542 -8.31 21.83 -20.55
CA ASN A 542 -9.73 21.46 -20.68
C ASN A 542 -10.43 22.53 -21.52
N GLU A 543 -10.49 22.28 -22.81
CA GLU A 543 -11.01 23.19 -23.82
C GLU A 543 -12.45 22.82 -24.17
N THR A 544 -13.18 23.76 -24.80
CA THR A 544 -14.58 23.53 -25.24
C THR A 544 -14.74 22.31 -26.15
N ARG A 545 -13.67 21.89 -26.84
CA ARG A 545 -13.71 20.79 -27.83
C ARG A 545 -12.72 19.67 -27.55
N SER A 546 -11.92 19.76 -26.49
CA SER A 546 -10.91 18.73 -26.21
C SER A 546 -10.41 18.76 -24.78
N THR A 547 -9.88 17.63 -24.32
CA THR A 547 -9.20 17.49 -23.04
C THR A 547 -7.79 16.96 -23.26
N GLY A 548 -6.80 17.72 -22.82
CA GLY A 548 -5.39 17.37 -22.80
C GLY A 548 -5.03 16.69 -21.49
N ILE A 549 -4.46 15.50 -21.58
CA ILE A 549 -4.10 14.63 -20.45
C ILE A 549 -2.59 14.42 -20.44
N LYS A 550 -2.00 14.57 -19.26
CA LYS A 550 -0.69 14.01 -18.91
C LYS A 550 -0.93 12.79 -18.03
N ALA A 551 -0.53 11.62 -18.50
CA ALA A 551 -0.58 10.38 -17.73
C ALA A 551 0.85 9.95 -17.35
N ILE A 552 1.06 9.50 -16.11
CA ILE A 552 2.32 8.93 -15.65
C ILE A 552 2.04 7.56 -15.05
N VAL A 553 2.61 6.51 -15.63
CA VAL A 553 2.68 5.20 -14.97
C VAL A 553 3.79 5.26 -13.93
N TYR A 554 3.51 4.86 -12.69
CA TYR A 554 4.53 4.65 -11.66
C TYR A 554 4.63 3.16 -11.32
N ASN A 555 5.86 2.67 -11.20
CA ASN A 555 6.18 1.34 -10.70
C ASN A 555 7.08 1.46 -9.47
N ARG A 556 6.48 1.27 -8.30
CA ARG A 556 7.12 1.26 -6.97
C ARG A 556 6.98 -0.13 -6.32
N SER A 557 6.93 -1.18 -7.13
CA SER A 557 6.78 -2.55 -6.65
C SER A 557 7.93 -2.99 -5.75
N ALA A 558 7.60 -3.80 -4.75
CA ALA A 558 8.53 -4.46 -3.83
C ALA A 558 8.00 -5.80 -3.27
N PHE A 559 6.81 -6.27 -3.67
CA PHE A 559 6.19 -7.52 -3.19
C PHE A 559 5.84 -8.54 -4.30
N PRO A 560 6.85 -9.12 -4.99
CA PRO A 560 8.22 -8.66 -5.09
C PRO A 560 8.34 -7.46 -6.06
N ALA A 561 9.50 -6.82 -6.05
CA ALA A 561 9.86 -5.85 -7.08
C ALA A 561 9.81 -6.53 -8.46
N ARG A 562 9.25 -5.84 -9.45
CA ARG A 562 9.09 -6.39 -10.80
C ARG A 562 9.14 -5.31 -11.87
N ALA A 563 9.70 -5.65 -13.02
CA ALA A 563 9.68 -4.79 -14.20
C ALA A 563 8.38 -4.99 -14.99
N LEU A 564 7.79 -3.89 -15.47
CA LEU A 564 6.77 -3.91 -16.51
C LEU A 564 7.47 -3.79 -17.86
N LYS A 565 7.26 -4.74 -18.76
CA LYS A 565 7.90 -4.79 -20.10
C LYS A 565 6.87 -4.78 -21.24
N ALA A 566 5.61 -5.04 -20.92
CA ALA A 566 4.47 -5.07 -21.83
C ALA A 566 3.31 -4.22 -21.28
N ALA A 567 3.65 -3.06 -20.70
CA ALA A 567 2.68 -2.19 -20.05
C ALA A 567 1.75 -1.55 -21.08
N THR A 568 0.46 -1.53 -20.80
CA THR A 568 -0.52 -0.68 -21.52
C THR A 568 -1.47 -0.03 -20.51
N PHE A 569 -1.97 1.16 -20.78
CA PHE A 569 -3.05 1.75 -19.99
C PHE A 569 -4.13 2.34 -20.89
N ARG A 570 -5.35 2.43 -20.35
CA ARG A 570 -6.52 2.91 -21.10
C ARG A 570 -7.18 4.08 -20.41
N TYR A 571 -7.39 5.16 -21.15
CA TYR A 571 -8.20 6.30 -20.73
C TYR A 571 -9.55 6.24 -21.43
N TYR A 572 -10.61 5.99 -20.67
CA TYR A 572 -11.99 5.86 -21.13
C TYR A 572 -12.72 7.21 -21.13
N PHE A 573 -13.51 7.46 -22.17
CA PHE A 573 -14.27 8.68 -22.38
C PHE A 573 -15.60 8.39 -23.11
N ARG A 574 -16.53 9.35 -23.08
CA ARG A 574 -17.82 9.26 -23.79
C ARG A 574 -17.79 10.12 -25.05
N ARG A 575 -18.35 9.59 -26.14
CA ARG A 575 -18.46 10.31 -27.41
C ARG A 575 -19.81 11.01 -27.51
N GLU A 576 -19.79 12.31 -27.77
CA GLU A 576 -20.99 13.10 -28.01
C GLU A 576 -21.44 13.02 -29.48
N GLY A 577 -22.60 12.42 -29.70
CA GLY A 577 -23.22 12.31 -31.02
C GLY A 577 -22.35 11.56 -32.05
N THR A 578 -22.30 12.08 -33.29
CA THR A 578 -21.62 11.43 -34.43
C THR A 578 -20.34 12.13 -34.87
N SER A 579 -19.83 13.09 -34.09
CA SER A 579 -18.58 13.81 -34.41
C SER A 579 -17.38 12.85 -34.43
N THR A 580 -16.46 13.01 -35.38
CA THR A 580 -15.23 12.19 -35.41
C THR A 580 -14.36 12.50 -34.19
N ILE A 581 -13.74 11.48 -33.58
CA ILE A 581 -12.80 11.68 -32.48
C ILE A 581 -11.41 12.03 -33.03
N GLU A 582 -10.80 13.07 -32.47
CA GLU A 582 -9.41 13.45 -32.73
C GLU A 582 -8.54 13.10 -31.51
N VAL A 583 -7.44 12.38 -31.76
CA VAL A 583 -6.42 12.11 -30.74
C VAL A 583 -5.11 12.72 -31.20
N THR A 584 -4.65 13.75 -30.49
CA THR A 584 -3.38 14.42 -30.78
C THR A 584 -2.32 13.98 -29.79
N SER A 585 -1.19 13.51 -30.30
CA SER A 585 -0.04 13.12 -29.48
C SER A 585 0.65 14.35 -28.87
N GLY A 586 1.15 14.20 -27.64
CA GLY A 586 1.96 15.19 -26.94
C GLY A 586 3.37 14.65 -26.61
N TYR A 587 3.97 15.20 -25.55
CA TYR A 587 5.25 14.72 -25.03
C TYR A 587 5.17 13.27 -24.53
N THR A 588 6.25 12.51 -24.69
CA THR A 588 6.42 11.18 -24.11
C THR A 588 7.85 11.00 -23.61
N GLN A 589 8.01 10.31 -22.47
CA GLN A 589 9.31 9.92 -21.93
C GLN A 589 9.92 8.73 -22.69
N GLY A 590 9.14 8.03 -23.52
CA GLY A 590 9.65 6.92 -24.34
C GLY A 590 8.57 6.16 -25.09
N CYS A 591 7.44 5.85 -24.45
CA CYS A 591 6.39 5.07 -25.10
C CYS A 591 5.80 5.78 -26.32
N PRO A 592 5.38 5.03 -27.36
CA PRO A 592 4.63 5.59 -28.47
C PRO A 592 3.42 6.39 -27.99
N ALA A 593 3.33 7.64 -28.43
CA ALA A 593 2.17 8.47 -28.13
C ALA A 593 0.95 7.96 -28.91
N PRO A 594 -0.25 7.95 -28.29
CA PRO A 594 -1.45 7.48 -28.98
C PRO A 594 -1.88 8.48 -30.04
N SER A 595 -2.45 7.96 -31.13
CA SER A 595 -2.97 8.75 -32.27
C SER A 595 -4.38 8.34 -32.69
N THR A 596 -4.97 7.34 -32.04
CA THR A 596 -6.31 6.82 -32.34
C THR A 596 -7.06 6.47 -31.05
N ALA A 597 -8.39 6.47 -31.13
CA ALA A 597 -9.28 5.96 -30.10
C ALA A 597 -10.02 4.71 -30.61
N ARG A 598 -10.48 3.86 -29.68
CA ARG A 598 -11.21 2.63 -29.97
C ARG A 598 -12.57 2.64 -29.27
N GLN A 599 -13.60 2.20 -29.98
CA GLN A 599 -14.94 2.04 -29.43
C GLN A 599 -15.01 0.76 -28.59
N VAL A 600 -15.57 0.86 -27.40
CA VAL A 600 -15.95 -0.30 -26.57
C VAL A 600 -17.35 -0.75 -26.99
N SER A 601 -18.33 0.13 -26.77
CA SER A 601 -19.75 -0.10 -27.02
C SER A 601 -20.51 1.21 -26.95
N GLY A 602 -21.49 1.43 -27.83
CA GLY A 602 -22.30 2.66 -27.81
C GLY A 602 -21.44 3.93 -27.87
N ASP A 603 -21.61 4.80 -26.89
CA ASP A 603 -20.85 6.04 -26.72
C ASP A 603 -19.56 5.88 -25.91
N LEU A 604 -19.23 4.69 -25.41
CA LEU A 604 -18.02 4.44 -24.62
C LEU A 604 -16.82 4.13 -25.52
N TRP A 605 -15.77 4.92 -25.38
CA TRP A 605 -14.52 4.81 -26.12
C TRP A 605 -13.32 4.84 -25.17
N TYR A 606 -12.14 4.46 -25.66
CA TYR A 606 -10.89 4.66 -24.96
C TYR A 606 -9.74 5.02 -25.89
N VAL A 607 -8.76 5.73 -25.32
CA VAL A 607 -7.40 5.82 -25.85
C VAL A 607 -6.52 4.82 -25.11
N GLU A 608 -5.74 4.03 -25.85
CA GLU A 608 -4.77 3.08 -25.29
C GLU A 608 -3.36 3.54 -25.60
N VAL A 609 -2.55 3.59 -24.56
CA VAL A 609 -1.12 3.82 -24.66
C VAL A 609 -0.43 2.48 -24.50
N ASN A 610 0.39 2.10 -25.48
CA ASN A 610 1.11 0.85 -25.49
C ASN A 610 2.61 1.09 -25.29
N CYS A 611 3.10 0.73 -24.11
CA CYS A 611 4.50 0.81 -23.70
C CYS A 611 5.25 -0.52 -23.89
N SER A 612 4.72 -1.47 -24.67
CA SER A 612 5.40 -2.74 -24.92
C SER A 612 6.77 -2.53 -25.56
N GLY A 613 7.78 -3.21 -25.03
CA GLY A 613 9.18 -3.04 -25.43
C GLY A 613 9.93 -1.95 -24.65
N TYR A 614 9.25 -1.22 -23.77
CA TYR A 614 9.86 -0.27 -22.83
C TYR A 614 9.77 -0.83 -21.41
N THR A 615 10.84 -0.68 -20.65
CA THR A 615 10.91 -1.17 -19.27
C THR A 615 10.54 -0.06 -18.30
N ILE A 616 9.54 -0.31 -17.44
CA ILE A 616 9.21 0.52 -16.29
C ILE A 616 9.47 -0.32 -15.04
N ALA A 617 10.49 0.03 -14.25
CA ALA A 617 10.96 -0.79 -13.14
C ALA A 617 11.39 0.08 -11.95
N PRO A 618 11.25 -0.40 -10.69
CA PRO A 618 11.68 0.32 -9.49
C PRO A 618 13.22 0.37 -9.40
N ALA A 619 13.86 1.07 -10.33
CA ALA A 619 15.30 1.01 -10.57
C ALA A 619 15.95 2.39 -10.75
N GLY A 620 15.24 3.47 -10.44
CA GLY A 620 15.78 4.83 -10.57
C GLY A 620 14.71 5.89 -10.79
N GLN A 621 15.10 7.14 -10.57
CA GLN A 621 14.20 8.30 -10.69
C GLN A 621 13.40 8.32 -12.01
N SER A 622 14.06 8.06 -13.14
CA SER A 622 13.40 8.02 -14.45
C SER A 622 12.90 6.62 -14.81
N ALA A 623 13.57 5.56 -14.36
CA ALA A 623 13.25 4.17 -14.70
C ALA A 623 11.93 3.68 -14.10
N HIS A 624 11.55 4.19 -12.92
CA HIS A 624 10.33 3.77 -12.21
C HIS A 624 9.05 4.44 -12.69
N ARG A 625 9.15 5.32 -13.68
CA ARG A 625 7.98 6.05 -14.19
C ARG A 625 8.01 6.21 -15.70
N MET A 626 6.84 6.42 -16.28
CA MET A 626 6.70 6.67 -17.70
C MET A 626 5.61 7.70 -17.96
N GLU A 627 6.00 8.88 -18.41
CA GLU A 627 5.08 9.97 -18.76
C GLU A 627 4.67 9.90 -20.23
N VAL A 628 3.37 10.01 -20.50
CA VAL A 628 2.79 10.13 -21.83
C VAL A 628 1.69 11.19 -21.81
N GLN A 629 1.78 12.17 -22.70
CA GLN A 629 0.79 13.22 -22.88
C GLN A 629 0.03 13.02 -24.19
N PHE A 630 -1.28 13.26 -24.17
CA PHE A 630 -2.15 13.19 -25.34
C PHE A 630 -3.37 14.07 -25.14
N LYS A 631 -4.02 14.46 -26.23
CA LYS A 631 -5.26 15.24 -26.23
C LYS A 631 -6.35 14.48 -26.96
N ILE A 632 -7.54 14.40 -26.36
CA ILE A 632 -8.73 13.77 -26.95
C ILE A 632 -9.78 14.86 -27.17
N GLY A 633 -10.41 14.88 -28.34
CA GLY A 633 -11.46 15.84 -28.61
C GLY A 633 -12.17 15.59 -29.92
N VAL A 634 -12.76 16.66 -30.45
CA VAL A 634 -13.51 16.67 -31.72
C VAL A 634 -13.12 17.86 -32.60
N PRO A 635 -13.31 17.76 -33.93
CA PRO A 635 -13.10 18.86 -34.87
C PRO A 635 -13.97 20.08 -34.56
N GLU A 636 -13.73 21.17 -35.28
CA GLU A 636 -14.56 22.38 -35.20
C GLU A 636 -16.01 22.07 -35.58
N GLY A 637 -16.96 22.61 -34.80
CA GLY A 637 -18.40 22.32 -34.93
C GLY A 637 -18.90 21.09 -34.16
N GLY A 638 -18.01 20.29 -33.56
CA GLY A 638 -18.39 19.18 -32.68
C GLY A 638 -18.61 19.59 -31.22
N THR A 639 -19.38 18.80 -30.48
CA THR A 639 -19.59 18.92 -29.04
C THR A 639 -18.63 18.00 -28.28
N TRP A 640 -18.04 18.49 -27.19
CA TRP A 640 -17.19 17.72 -26.28
C TRP A 640 -17.63 17.97 -24.84
N ASN A 641 -17.75 16.91 -24.06
CA ASN A 641 -18.06 16.99 -22.64
C ASN A 641 -17.12 16.04 -21.89
N SER A 642 -16.18 16.58 -21.11
CA SER A 642 -15.29 15.73 -20.30
C SER A 642 -15.89 15.34 -18.95
N ALA A 643 -17.02 15.93 -18.56
CA ALA A 643 -17.62 15.69 -17.25
C ALA A 643 -18.30 14.31 -17.11
N ASN A 644 -18.63 13.66 -18.23
CA ASN A 644 -19.21 12.31 -18.27
C ASN A 644 -18.19 11.22 -18.65
N ASP A 645 -16.92 11.59 -18.86
CA ASP A 645 -15.84 10.66 -19.17
C ASP A 645 -15.48 9.79 -17.94
N PRO A 646 -15.52 8.45 -18.04
CA PRO A 646 -15.24 7.59 -16.89
C PRO A 646 -13.82 7.78 -16.32
N SER A 647 -12.83 8.06 -17.16
CA SER A 647 -11.46 8.29 -16.72
C SER A 647 -11.15 9.76 -16.43
N TYR A 648 -12.10 10.69 -16.57
CA TYR A 648 -11.81 12.09 -16.27
C TYR A 648 -11.73 12.33 -14.76
N GLN A 649 -10.63 12.96 -14.37
CA GLN A 649 -10.38 13.38 -13.00
C GLN A 649 -9.81 14.80 -13.04
N ALA A 650 -10.54 15.76 -12.46
CA ALA A 650 -10.11 17.17 -12.46
C ALA A 650 -8.83 17.38 -11.62
N THR A 651 -8.68 16.64 -10.52
CA THR A 651 -7.51 16.74 -9.62
C THR A 651 -6.37 15.88 -10.13
N ALA A 652 -5.15 16.43 -10.20
CA ALA A 652 -3.97 15.65 -10.52
C ALA A 652 -3.70 14.57 -9.44
N GLY A 653 -3.35 13.35 -9.86
CA GLY A 653 -2.96 12.27 -8.95
C GLY A 653 -3.34 10.88 -9.47
N PRO A 654 -3.18 9.83 -8.65
CA PRO A 654 -3.58 8.47 -9.02
C PRO A 654 -5.05 8.44 -9.44
N ASN A 655 -5.33 7.87 -10.61
CA ASN A 655 -6.66 7.80 -11.19
C ASN A 655 -7.06 6.36 -11.46
N VAL A 656 -7.73 5.74 -10.47
CA VAL A 656 -8.12 4.32 -10.49
C VAL A 656 -8.97 3.95 -11.73
N ASN A 657 -9.60 4.92 -12.39
CA ASN A 657 -10.40 4.71 -13.59
C ASN A 657 -9.56 4.67 -14.88
N VAL A 658 -8.23 4.70 -14.78
CA VAL A 658 -7.29 4.52 -15.90
C VAL A 658 -6.55 3.19 -15.71
N PRO A 659 -7.17 2.05 -16.06
CA PRO A 659 -6.59 0.75 -15.73
C PRO A 659 -5.26 0.54 -16.46
N LEU A 660 -4.32 -0.04 -15.73
CA LEU A 660 -3.00 -0.46 -16.20
C LEU A 660 -3.00 -1.97 -16.39
N TYR A 661 -2.35 -2.41 -17.47
CA TYR A 661 -2.21 -3.81 -17.84
C TYR A 661 -0.74 -4.13 -18.07
N GLU A 662 -0.34 -5.37 -17.77
CA GLU A 662 0.93 -5.97 -18.17
C GLU A 662 0.62 -7.23 -18.97
N GLY A 663 1.08 -7.30 -20.22
CA GLY A 663 0.80 -8.46 -21.08
C GLY A 663 -0.69 -8.74 -21.30
N GLY A 664 -1.54 -7.70 -21.22
CA GLY A 664 -2.99 -7.79 -21.33
C GLY A 664 -3.74 -8.15 -20.04
N VAL A 665 -3.03 -8.46 -18.94
CA VAL A 665 -3.63 -8.70 -17.63
C VAL A 665 -3.70 -7.38 -16.87
N ARG A 666 -4.87 -7.04 -16.32
CA ARG A 666 -5.04 -5.81 -15.51
C ARG A 666 -4.26 -5.95 -14.20
N VAL A 667 -3.33 -5.05 -13.97
CA VAL A 667 -2.46 -5.01 -12.78
C VAL A 667 -2.78 -3.86 -11.83
N TRP A 668 -3.53 -2.84 -12.31
CA TRP A 668 -4.04 -1.76 -11.46
C TRP A 668 -5.27 -1.10 -12.10
N GLY A 669 -6.08 -0.45 -11.25
CA GLY A 669 -7.26 0.30 -11.67
C GLY A 669 -8.45 -0.59 -12.04
N ALA A 670 -9.51 0.07 -12.50
CA ALA A 670 -10.77 -0.56 -12.89
C ALA A 670 -11.19 -0.08 -14.29
N GLU A 671 -11.79 -0.99 -15.06
CA GLU A 671 -12.51 -0.59 -16.26
C GLU A 671 -13.89 -0.05 -15.88
N PRO A 672 -14.49 0.84 -16.70
CA PRO A 672 -15.88 1.24 -16.53
C PRO A 672 -16.78 0.00 -16.48
N GLY A 673 -17.69 -0.05 -15.52
CA GLY A 673 -18.68 -1.12 -15.45
C GLY A 673 -19.57 -1.16 -16.70
N PRO A 674 -20.25 -2.29 -16.99
CA PRO A 674 -21.26 -2.31 -18.04
C PRO A 674 -22.31 -1.26 -17.70
N THR A 675 -22.46 -0.26 -18.56
CA THR A 675 -23.54 0.70 -18.45
C THR A 675 -24.83 -0.07 -18.74
N THR A 676 -25.69 -0.23 -17.74
CA THR A 676 -27.10 -0.56 -18.02
C THR A 676 -27.64 0.55 -18.92
N PRO A 677 -28.15 0.25 -20.12
CA PRO A 677 -28.87 1.25 -20.92
C PRO A 677 -29.94 1.87 -20.02
N ASP A 678 -30.04 3.19 -20.04
CA ASP A 678 -31.11 3.88 -19.33
C ASP A 678 -32.45 3.48 -19.97
N THR A 679 -33.19 2.61 -19.28
CA THR A 679 -34.54 2.18 -19.65
C THR A 679 -35.60 2.79 -18.75
N ASP A 680 -35.20 3.63 -17.80
CA ASP A 680 -36.10 4.17 -16.78
C ASP A 680 -36.76 5.43 -17.33
N ALA A 681 -38.06 5.35 -17.62
CA ALA A 681 -38.80 6.50 -18.06
C ALA A 681 -38.86 7.60 -16.97
N PRO A 682 -38.88 8.90 -17.35
CA PRO A 682 -39.14 9.98 -16.41
C PRO A 682 -40.41 9.79 -15.60
N THR A 683 -40.47 10.40 -14.42
CA THR A 683 -41.71 10.45 -13.64
C THR A 683 -42.83 11.14 -14.42
N VAL A 684 -44.07 10.72 -14.19
CA VAL A 684 -45.24 11.30 -14.86
C VAL A 684 -45.34 12.80 -14.52
N PRO A 685 -45.47 13.70 -15.50
CA PRO A 685 -45.68 15.11 -15.24
C PRO A 685 -46.91 15.33 -14.36
N GLY A 686 -46.92 16.41 -13.58
CA GLY A 686 -48.15 16.83 -12.90
C GLY A 686 -49.30 17.05 -13.90
N ALA A 687 -50.55 16.88 -13.44
CA ALA A 687 -51.71 17.22 -14.27
C ALA A 687 -51.60 18.71 -14.69
N PRO A 688 -51.67 19.02 -16.00
CA PRO A 688 -51.60 20.40 -16.46
C PRO A 688 -52.74 21.23 -15.87
N THR A 689 -52.45 22.49 -15.60
CA THR A 689 -53.45 23.49 -15.21
C THR A 689 -53.58 24.50 -16.34
N ALA A 690 -54.82 24.83 -16.68
CA ALA A 690 -55.12 25.85 -17.67
C ALA A 690 -55.18 27.23 -17.02
N SER A 691 -54.52 28.21 -17.63
CA SER A 691 -54.47 29.61 -17.22
C SER A 691 -54.49 30.51 -18.45
N ALA A 692 -54.74 31.81 -18.28
CA ALA A 692 -54.81 32.77 -19.40
C ALA A 692 -55.72 32.30 -20.54
N VAL A 693 -56.89 31.74 -20.20
CA VAL A 693 -57.88 31.26 -21.17
C VAL A 693 -58.50 32.46 -21.86
N THR A 694 -58.33 32.53 -23.18
CA THR A 694 -58.92 33.56 -24.04
C THR A 694 -59.96 32.92 -24.96
N ALA A 695 -60.62 33.74 -25.78
CA ALA A 695 -61.50 33.23 -26.83
C ALA A 695 -60.75 32.32 -27.84
N THR A 696 -59.41 32.43 -27.95
CA THR A 696 -58.63 31.71 -28.99
C THR A 696 -57.35 31.03 -28.50
N GLY A 697 -57.16 30.85 -27.19
CA GLY A 697 -55.95 30.22 -26.66
C GLY A 697 -55.96 30.00 -25.15
N VAL A 698 -54.98 29.26 -24.65
CA VAL A 698 -54.78 28.90 -23.23
C VAL A 698 -53.30 28.71 -22.95
N THR A 699 -52.84 29.05 -21.75
CA THR A 699 -51.51 28.69 -21.24
C THR A 699 -51.63 27.52 -20.28
N LEU A 700 -50.94 26.43 -20.61
CA LEU A 700 -50.85 25.23 -19.79
C LEU A 700 -49.58 25.29 -18.93
N GLY A 701 -49.67 24.93 -17.65
CA GLY A 701 -48.52 24.75 -16.76
C GLY A 701 -48.67 23.51 -15.88
N TRP A 702 -47.58 22.80 -15.60
CA TRP A 702 -47.58 21.55 -14.82
C TRP A 702 -46.37 21.47 -13.87
N THR A 703 -46.42 20.53 -12.93
CA THR A 703 -45.26 20.20 -12.11
C THR A 703 -44.24 19.41 -12.93
N ALA A 704 -42.97 19.78 -12.82
CA ALA A 704 -41.89 19.17 -13.59
C ALA A 704 -41.66 17.69 -13.21
N SER A 705 -41.32 16.88 -14.21
CA SER A 705 -40.86 15.51 -14.03
C SER A 705 -39.41 15.46 -13.57
N THR A 706 -39.02 14.34 -12.98
CA THR A 706 -37.64 13.99 -12.63
C THR A 706 -37.24 12.75 -13.38
N ASP A 707 -35.98 12.69 -13.82
CA ASP A 707 -35.37 11.46 -14.34
C ASP A 707 -34.35 10.93 -13.33
N THR A 708 -34.38 9.63 -13.07
CA THR A 708 -33.42 8.92 -12.22
C THR A 708 -32.59 7.89 -13.00
N GLY A 709 -32.88 7.69 -14.29
CA GLY A 709 -32.19 6.75 -15.17
C GLY A 709 -30.80 7.20 -15.61
N GLY A 710 -30.51 8.50 -15.49
CA GLY A 710 -29.18 9.08 -15.63
C GLY A 710 -28.92 9.78 -16.96
N SER A 711 -29.86 9.69 -17.92
CA SER A 711 -29.82 10.48 -19.16
C SER A 711 -30.36 11.91 -18.99
N GLY A 712 -31.07 12.18 -17.89
CA GLY A 712 -31.62 13.49 -17.57
C GLY A 712 -32.85 13.86 -18.41
N LEU A 713 -33.63 14.84 -17.94
CA LEU A 713 -34.88 15.23 -18.60
C LEU A 713 -34.61 16.07 -19.86
N ALA A 714 -35.14 15.65 -21.02
CA ALA A 714 -34.98 16.33 -22.30
C ALA A 714 -36.13 17.29 -22.66
N GLY A 715 -37.31 17.12 -22.05
CA GLY A 715 -38.45 18.03 -22.22
C GLY A 715 -39.81 17.34 -22.14
N TYR A 716 -40.85 17.97 -22.68
CA TYR A 716 -42.23 17.50 -22.63
C TYR A 716 -42.90 17.49 -24.02
N ASP A 717 -43.82 16.57 -24.25
CA ASP A 717 -44.76 16.53 -25.36
C ASP A 717 -46.16 16.83 -24.82
N VAL A 718 -46.83 17.87 -25.34
CA VAL A 718 -48.19 18.25 -24.94
C VAL A 718 -49.16 17.85 -26.04
N TYR A 719 -50.15 17.05 -25.69
CA TYR A 719 -51.15 16.54 -26.62
C TYR A 719 -52.52 17.14 -26.33
N ARG A 720 -53.31 17.33 -27.38
CA ARG A 720 -54.73 17.67 -27.34
C ARG A 720 -55.54 16.45 -27.72
N GLU A 721 -56.49 16.05 -26.88
CA GLU A 721 -57.39 14.95 -27.21
C GLU A 721 -58.37 15.37 -28.31
N THR A 722 -58.44 14.58 -29.38
CA THR A 722 -59.32 14.83 -30.54
C THR A 722 -60.02 13.54 -30.97
N GLY A 723 -60.81 12.94 -30.07
CA GLY A 723 -61.59 11.74 -30.34
C GLY A 723 -60.71 10.49 -30.44
N ALA A 724 -60.67 9.84 -31.61
CA ALA A 724 -59.91 8.59 -31.81
C ALA A 724 -58.40 8.79 -32.01
N THR A 725 -57.93 10.04 -32.15
CA THR A 725 -56.52 10.37 -32.36
C THR A 725 -56.16 11.65 -31.60
N ASP A 726 -55.06 11.62 -30.84
CA ASP A 726 -54.56 12.78 -30.11
C ASP A 726 -53.54 13.56 -30.96
N THR A 727 -53.60 14.89 -30.90
CA THR A 727 -52.74 15.77 -31.70
C THR A 727 -51.65 16.38 -30.82
N LEU A 728 -50.37 16.24 -31.20
CA LEU A 728 -49.28 16.97 -30.53
C LEU A 728 -49.41 18.47 -30.81
N VAL A 729 -49.56 19.29 -29.77
CA VAL A 729 -49.74 20.74 -29.87
C VAL A 729 -48.49 21.55 -29.49
N GLY A 730 -47.48 20.90 -28.89
CA GLY A 730 -46.17 21.50 -28.67
C GLY A 730 -45.21 20.59 -27.89
N ALA A 731 -43.92 20.91 -27.95
CA ALA A 731 -42.85 20.10 -27.37
C ALA A 731 -41.85 20.91 -26.49
N PRO A 732 -42.31 21.64 -25.46
CA PRO A 732 -41.47 22.59 -24.72
C PRO A 732 -40.37 21.91 -23.88
N PRO A 733 -39.21 22.56 -23.68
CA PRO A 733 -38.17 22.08 -22.76
C PRO A 733 -38.48 22.41 -21.28
N THR A 734 -39.45 23.28 -21.01
CA THR A 734 -39.88 23.73 -19.68
C THR A 734 -41.32 23.28 -19.40
N PRO A 735 -41.78 23.25 -18.13
CA PRO A 735 -43.09 22.70 -17.79
C PRO A 735 -44.25 23.70 -18.01
N SER A 736 -44.25 24.37 -19.17
CA SER A 736 -45.27 25.34 -19.57
C SER A 736 -45.37 25.45 -21.10
N LEU A 737 -46.58 25.62 -21.62
CA LEU A 737 -46.85 25.84 -23.04
C LEU A 737 -48.05 26.76 -23.26
N ALA A 738 -47.90 27.80 -24.08
CA ALA A 738 -49.02 28.58 -24.61
C ALA A 738 -49.57 27.93 -25.89
N VAL A 739 -50.85 27.54 -25.86
CA VAL A 739 -51.59 26.94 -26.98
C VAL A 739 -52.51 28.00 -27.58
N THR A 740 -52.37 28.28 -28.87
CA THR A 740 -53.13 29.29 -29.61
C THR A 740 -53.94 28.65 -30.75
N GLY A 741 -54.83 29.43 -31.39
CA GLY A 741 -55.65 28.95 -32.51
C GLY A 741 -56.85 28.09 -32.10
N LEU A 742 -57.32 28.24 -30.85
CA LEU A 742 -58.51 27.58 -30.36
C LEU A 742 -59.78 28.33 -30.79
N THR A 743 -60.92 27.64 -30.85
CA THR A 743 -62.23 28.23 -31.20
C THR A 743 -62.92 28.75 -29.95
N PRO A 744 -63.59 29.92 -29.95
CA PRO A 744 -64.33 30.44 -28.79
C PRO A 744 -65.42 29.49 -28.29
N SER A 745 -65.74 29.56 -26.98
CA SER A 745 -66.78 28.74 -26.33
C SER A 745 -66.68 27.22 -26.60
N THR A 746 -65.47 26.71 -26.85
CA THR A 746 -65.22 25.32 -27.22
C THR A 746 -64.38 24.62 -26.15
N ALA A 747 -64.81 23.44 -25.73
CA ALA A 747 -64.10 22.59 -24.77
C ALA A 747 -62.96 21.81 -25.46
N TYR A 748 -61.78 21.82 -24.85
CA TYR A 748 -60.59 21.08 -25.25
C TYR A 748 -60.05 20.29 -24.05
N GLN A 749 -59.41 19.15 -24.31
CA GLN A 749 -58.68 18.39 -23.29
C GLN A 749 -57.20 18.29 -23.68
N PHE A 750 -56.30 18.47 -22.71
CA PHE A 750 -54.85 18.39 -22.92
C PHE A 750 -54.18 17.51 -21.87
N TYR A 751 -53.18 16.71 -22.28
CA TYR A 751 -52.32 15.95 -21.37
C TYR A 751 -50.85 16.10 -21.78
N VAL A 752 -49.94 15.72 -20.88
CA VAL A 752 -48.50 15.93 -21.04
C VAL A 752 -47.74 14.63 -20.82
N VAL A 753 -46.71 14.39 -21.63
CA VAL A 753 -45.75 13.29 -21.51
C VAL A 753 -44.34 13.87 -21.37
N ALA A 754 -43.56 13.38 -20.42
CA ALA A 754 -42.13 13.72 -20.29
C ALA A 754 -41.25 12.78 -21.14
N ARG A 755 -40.11 13.30 -21.60
CA ARG A 755 -39.08 12.54 -22.32
C ARG A 755 -37.68 12.82 -21.77
N ASP A 756 -36.82 11.82 -21.74
CA ASP A 756 -35.42 11.92 -21.31
C ASP A 756 -34.42 11.97 -22.49
N GLY A 757 -33.13 12.08 -22.18
CA GLY A 757 -32.03 12.06 -23.15
C GLY A 757 -31.78 10.71 -23.82
N ALA A 758 -32.30 9.60 -23.25
CA ALA A 758 -32.23 8.26 -23.80
C ALA A 758 -33.41 7.92 -24.75
N GLY A 759 -34.44 8.76 -24.77
CA GLY A 759 -35.64 8.61 -25.58
C GLY A 759 -36.79 7.86 -24.89
N ASN A 760 -36.69 7.56 -23.58
CA ASN A 760 -37.79 6.98 -22.82
C ASN A 760 -38.88 8.03 -22.58
N ARG A 761 -40.14 7.58 -22.53
CA ARG A 761 -41.33 8.42 -22.36
C ARG A 761 -42.08 8.03 -21.11
N SER A 762 -42.49 9.01 -20.30
CA SER A 762 -43.36 8.76 -19.15
C SER A 762 -44.74 8.26 -19.60
N ALA A 763 -45.54 7.75 -18.65
CA ALA A 763 -46.98 7.70 -18.86
C ALA A 763 -47.54 9.13 -19.03
N ALA A 764 -48.71 9.25 -19.67
CA ALA A 764 -49.42 10.51 -19.80
C ALA A 764 -49.91 11.00 -18.42
N SER A 765 -49.86 12.32 -18.21
CA SER A 765 -50.52 12.95 -17.06
C SER A 765 -52.05 12.83 -17.19
N ALA A 766 -52.76 13.06 -16.08
CA ALA A 766 -54.21 13.20 -16.14
C ALA A 766 -54.58 14.42 -17.01
N PRO A 767 -55.57 14.31 -17.92
CA PRO A 767 -55.91 15.39 -18.82
C PRO A 767 -56.56 16.56 -18.07
N VAL A 768 -56.36 17.78 -18.60
CA VAL A 768 -57.09 18.98 -18.17
C VAL A 768 -58.10 19.38 -19.23
N ALA A 769 -59.36 19.50 -18.81
CA ALA A 769 -60.42 20.06 -19.64
C ALA A 769 -60.45 21.59 -19.49
N VAL A 770 -60.52 22.31 -20.61
CA VAL A 770 -60.65 23.77 -20.64
C VAL A 770 -61.59 24.19 -21.75
N THR A 771 -62.57 25.03 -21.42
CA THR A 771 -63.45 25.67 -22.40
C THR A 771 -62.95 27.09 -22.65
N THR A 772 -62.67 27.43 -23.90
CA THR A 772 -62.28 28.80 -24.29
C THR A 772 -63.38 29.80 -23.97
N ALA A 773 -62.99 31.02 -23.61
CA ALA A 773 -63.94 32.05 -23.17
C ALA A 773 -64.94 32.44 -24.26
N GLY A 774 -66.17 32.77 -23.87
CA GLY A 774 -67.19 33.38 -24.74
C GLY A 774 -66.96 34.88 -24.94
N GLY A 775 -67.39 35.42 -26.08
CA GLY A 775 -67.11 36.80 -26.52
C GLY A 775 -67.88 37.94 -25.83
N GLY A 776 -68.21 37.86 -24.54
CA GLY A 776 -68.87 38.95 -23.79
C GLY A 776 -68.59 38.85 -22.28
N GLY A 777 -68.13 39.93 -21.65
CA GLY A 777 -67.58 39.93 -20.28
C GLY A 777 -68.58 40.29 -19.18
N ASP A 778 -68.33 39.76 -17.98
CA ASP A 778 -69.05 40.04 -16.73
C ASP A 778 -68.47 41.28 -16.02
N THR A 779 -69.33 42.22 -15.61
CA THR A 779 -68.97 43.47 -14.95
C THR A 779 -69.44 43.57 -13.50
N THR A 780 -69.86 42.47 -12.88
CA THR A 780 -70.44 42.47 -11.52
C THR A 780 -69.40 42.11 -10.47
N PRO A 781 -68.97 43.02 -9.57
CA PRO A 781 -67.99 42.68 -8.55
C PRO A 781 -68.49 41.68 -7.50
N PRO A 782 -67.60 40.85 -6.94
CA PRO A 782 -67.94 39.94 -5.86
C PRO A 782 -68.22 40.70 -4.54
N GLY A 783 -68.88 40.05 -3.58
CA GLY A 783 -69.22 40.62 -2.28
C GLY A 783 -68.00 40.95 -1.42
N VAL A 784 -68.18 41.70 -0.32
CA VAL A 784 -67.06 42.07 0.56
C VAL A 784 -66.59 40.85 1.37
N PRO A 785 -65.27 40.52 1.40
CA PRO A 785 -64.73 39.47 2.26
C PRO A 785 -64.90 39.80 3.75
N GLY A 786 -64.88 38.78 4.61
CA GLY A 786 -64.85 39.01 6.06
C GLY A 786 -63.57 39.71 6.52
N THR A 787 -63.66 40.45 7.63
CA THR A 787 -62.49 41.06 8.28
C THR A 787 -61.46 39.97 8.62
N PRO A 788 -60.18 40.14 8.23
CA PRO A 788 -59.15 39.14 8.49
C PRO A 788 -58.86 39.04 10.00
N THR A 789 -58.38 37.88 10.43
CA THR A 789 -57.90 37.62 11.78
C THR A 789 -56.45 37.18 11.71
N ALA A 790 -55.62 37.70 12.62
CA ALA A 790 -54.20 37.37 12.69
C ALA A 790 -53.92 36.28 13.72
N SER A 791 -53.11 35.29 13.34
CA SER A 791 -52.65 34.20 14.19
C SER A 791 -51.17 33.89 13.89
N ALA A 792 -50.55 33.01 14.69
CA ALA A 792 -49.13 32.66 14.57
C ALA A 792 -48.20 33.89 14.48
N VAL A 793 -48.51 34.92 15.29
CA VAL A 793 -47.77 36.18 15.29
C VAL A 793 -46.39 35.94 15.91
N GLY A 794 -45.35 36.07 15.08
CA GLY A 794 -43.95 36.00 15.47
C GLY A 794 -43.26 37.37 15.36
N PRO A 795 -41.93 37.43 15.61
CA PRO A 795 -41.18 38.67 15.51
C PRO A 795 -41.03 39.22 14.08
N THR A 796 -41.06 38.36 13.06
CA THR A 796 -40.84 38.76 11.67
C THR A 796 -41.90 38.23 10.70
N GLY A 797 -43.01 37.70 11.21
CA GLY A 797 -44.09 37.15 10.38
C GLY A 797 -45.36 36.84 11.16
N LEU A 798 -46.45 36.60 10.43
CA LEU A 798 -47.76 36.23 10.96
C LEU A 798 -48.61 35.53 9.90
N THR A 799 -49.71 34.92 10.30
CA THR A 799 -50.70 34.31 9.39
C THR A 799 -52.04 35.05 9.47
N LEU A 800 -52.62 35.40 8.33
CA LEU A 800 -53.95 36.00 8.21
C LEU A 800 -54.96 34.97 7.71
N THR A 801 -56.16 34.95 8.29
CA THR A 801 -57.30 34.12 7.85
C THR A 801 -58.61 34.91 7.84
N TRP A 802 -59.51 34.66 6.89
CA TRP A 802 -60.79 35.39 6.75
C TRP A 802 -61.93 34.49 6.26
N THR A 803 -63.17 34.97 6.37
CA THR A 803 -64.34 34.31 5.78
C THR A 803 -64.52 34.73 4.32
N PRO A 804 -65.02 33.82 3.46
CA PRO A 804 -65.07 34.04 2.02
C PRO A 804 -66.00 35.18 1.59
N SER A 805 -65.67 35.82 0.46
CA SER A 805 -66.54 36.74 -0.26
C SER A 805 -67.69 35.99 -0.95
N SER A 806 -68.88 36.61 -1.03
CA SER A 806 -70.04 36.04 -1.73
C SER A 806 -69.98 36.37 -3.23
N GLY A 807 -69.89 35.36 -4.10
CA GLY A 807 -69.92 35.49 -5.55
C GLY A 807 -69.65 34.13 -6.18
N THR A 808 -70.33 33.78 -7.27
CA THR A 808 -70.22 32.45 -7.90
C THR A 808 -68.97 32.29 -8.77
N ASP A 809 -68.29 33.38 -9.07
CA ASP A 809 -67.16 33.51 -9.99
C ASP A 809 -65.91 34.11 -9.31
N LEU A 810 -65.80 33.99 -7.97
CA LEU A 810 -64.65 34.49 -7.21
C LEU A 810 -63.34 33.77 -7.61
N ALA A 811 -62.34 34.54 -8.08
CA ALA A 811 -61.03 34.04 -8.48
C ALA A 811 -59.99 34.02 -7.35
N GLY A 812 -60.15 34.87 -6.34
CA GLY A 812 -59.24 34.93 -5.19
C GLY A 812 -59.31 36.25 -4.45
N TYR A 813 -58.29 36.52 -3.64
CA TYR A 813 -58.21 37.73 -2.82
C TYR A 813 -56.92 38.49 -3.09
N ARG A 814 -56.94 39.80 -2.83
CA ARG A 814 -55.74 40.64 -2.73
C ARG A 814 -55.67 41.22 -1.33
N VAL A 815 -54.57 40.99 -0.62
CA VAL A 815 -54.35 41.42 0.76
C VAL A 815 -53.40 42.60 0.76
N TYR A 816 -53.84 43.70 1.37
CA TYR A 816 -53.12 44.95 1.45
C TYR A 816 -52.69 45.24 2.88
N ARG A 817 -51.53 45.87 3.02
CA ARG A 817 -51.01 46.44 4.26
C ARG A 817 -51.07 47.95 4.16
N GLU A 818 -51.70 48.61 5.13
CA GLU A 818 -51.67 50.06 5.19
C GLU A 818 -50.23 50.57 5.37
N ALA A 819 -49.84 51.52 4.54
CA ALA A 819 -48.47 52.06 4.50
C ALA A 819 -48.46 53.56 4.17
N GLY A 820 -49.32 54.34 4.83
CA GLY A 820 -49.38 55.80 4.67
C GLY A 820 -50.14 56.21 3.41
N ALA A 821 -49.52 56.98 2.50
CA ALA A 821 -50.19 57.55 1.33
C ALA A 821 -50.57 56.53 0.23
N THR A 822 -50.02 55.30 0.29
CA THR A 822 -50.32 54.21 -0.65
C THR A 822 -50.22 52.88 0.07
N ASP A 823 -51.29 52.08 -0.01
CA ASP A 823 -51.31 50.74 0.59
C ASP A 823 -50.49 49.75 -0.24
N LEU A 824 -49.75 48.89 0.44
CA LEU A 824 -48.87 47.90 -0.19
C LEU A 824 -49.62 46.57 -0.37
N LEU A 825 -49.69 46.05 -1.60
CA LEU A 825 -50.15 44.69 -1.85
C LEU A 825 -49.12 43.69 -1.30
N VAL A 826 -49.49 42.90 -0.30
CA VAL A 826 -48.59 41.95 0.39
C VAL A 826 -48.83 40.48 0.01
N GLY A 827 -49.90 40.19 -0.74
CA GLY A 827 -50.13 38.87 -1.33
C GLY A 827 -51.47 38.75 -2.03
N SER A 828 -51.59 37.79 -2.95
CA SER A 828 -52.81 37.53 -3.73
C SER A 828 -53.24 36.06 -3.66
N PRO A 829 -53.67 35.55 -2.51
CA PRO A 829 -53.99 34.14 -2.33
C PRO A 829 -55.33 33.77 -2.97
N GLY A 830 -55.41 32.58 -3.58
CA GLY A 830 -56.67 31.99 -4.04
C GLY A 830 -57.51 31.35 -2.92
N GLY A 831 -56.93 31.18 -1.73
CA GLY A 831 -57.59 30.59 -0.55
C GLY A 831 -57.84 31.61 0.57
N LEU A 832 -58.35 31.13 1.70
CA LEU A 832 -58.76 31.94 2.85
C LEU A 832 -57.64 32.20 3.88
N THR A 833 -56.38 32.03 3.48
CA THR A 833 -55.22 32.13 4.37
C THR A 833 -54.01 32.70 3.64
N LEU A 834 -53.25 33.57 4.30
CA LEU A 834 -51.98 34.10 3.83
C LEU A 834 -50.95 34.15 4.95
N THR A 835 -49.79 33.53 4.76
CA THR A 835 -48.64 33.68 5.66
C THR A 835 -47.74 34.81 5.17
N LEU A 836 -47.43 35.76 6.05
CA LEU A 836 -46.58 36.92 5.78
C LEU A 836 -45.24 36.78 6.51
N THR A 837 -44.15 37.06 5.79
CA THR A 837 -42.77 37.04 6.30
C THR A 837 -42.07 38.38 6.02
N GLY A 838 -41.03 38.72 6.77
CA GLY A 838 -40.26 39.97 6.57
C GLY A 838 -40.88 41.20 7.25
N LEU A 839 -41.71 41.01 8.27
CA LEU A 839 -42.22 42.08 9.12
C LEU A 839 -41.17 42.53 10.15
N THR A 840 -41.26 43.77 10.61
CA THR A 840 -40.35 44.35 11.60
C THR A 840 -40.85 44.01 13.01
N PRO A 841 -40.00 43.50 13.92
CA PRO A 841 -40.40 43.17 15.29
C PRO A 841 -40.94 44.37 16.08
N SER A 842 -41.79 44.11 17.07
CA SER A 842 -42.49 45.14 17.88
C SER A 842 -43.24 46.22 17.07
N THR A 843 -43.56 45.98 15.81
CA THR A 843 -44.19 46.99 14.94
C THR A 843 -45.67 46.66 14.73
N GLY A 844 -46.53 47.68 14.83
CA GLY A 844 -47.94 47.58 14.52
C GLY A 844 -48.17 47.63 13.01
N TYR A 845 -48.98 46.69 12.51
CA TYR A 845 -49.41 46.63 11.12
C TYR A 845 -50.93 46.54 11.05
N GLN A 846 -51.50 47.16 10.01
CA GLN A 846 -52.92 47.01 9.68
C GLN A 846 -53.05 46.35 8.30
N PHE A 847 -53.95 45.37 8.20
CA PHE A 847 -54.21 44.65 6.94
C PHE A 847 -55.70 44.61 6.62
N TYR A 848 -56.03 44.70 5.33
CA TYR A 848 -57.36 44.43 4.79
C TYR A 848 -57.24 43.63 3.49
N LEU A 849 -58.36 43.17 2.96
CA LEU A 849 -58.40 42.44 1.70
C LEU A 849 -59.62 42.79 0.85
N VAL A 850 -59.52 42.50 -0.44
CA VAL A 850 -60.62 42.55 -1.41
C VAL A 850 -60.76 41.20 -2.11
N GLY A 851 -61.98 40.83 -2.50
CA GLY A 851 -62.25 39.72 -3.40
C GLY A 851 -62.10 40.16 -4.85
N VAL A 852 -61.58 39.28 -5.71
CA VAL A 852 -61.44 39.51 -7.14
C VAL A 852 -62.11 38.34 -7.85
N ASP A 853 -63.01 38.62 -8.80
CA ASP A 853 -63.66 37.59 -9.59
C ASP A 853 -62.82 37.17 -10.81
N LEU A 854 -63.30 36.16 -11.53
CA LEU A 854 -62.65 35.61 -12.73
C LEU A 854 -62.65 36.59 -13.92
N SER A 855 -63.46 37.66 -13.86
CA SER A 855 -63.54 38.73 -14.85
C SER A 855 -62.73 39.98 -14.46
N GLY A 856 -62.09 39.97 -13.30
CA GLY A 856 -61.21 41.02 -12.80
C GLY A 856 -61.92 42.14 -12.03
N ASN A 857 -63.23 42.04 -11.76
CA ASN A 857 -63.91 43.01 -10.92
C ASN A 857 -63.51 42.82 -9.45
N VAL A 858 -63.44 43.91 -8.70
CA VAL A 858 -62.89 43.94 -7.33
C VAL A 858 -63.98 44.37 -6.35
N SER A 859 -64.16 43.61 -5.27
CA SER A 859 -65.09 43.94 -4.19
C SER A 859 -64.68 45.23 -3.45
N ALA A 860 -65.58 45.79 -2.64
CA ALA A 860 -65.13 46.73 -1.61
C ALA A 860 -64.22 46.03 -0.58
N ALA A 861 -63.38 46.81 0.12
CA ALA A 861 -62.42 46.32 1.11
C ALA A 861 -63.11 45.76 2.37
N SER A 862 -62.52 44.71 2.94
CA SER A 862 -62.89 44.19 4.27
C SER A 862 -62.61 45.23 5.37
N GLY A 863 -63.08 44.96 6.59
CA GLY A 863 -62.55 45.65 7.77
C GLY A 863 -61.05 45.41 7.96
N LEU A 864 -60.39 46.29 8.72
CA LEU A 864 -58.97 46.20 9.05
C LEU A 864 -58.71 45.26 10.24
N VAL A 865 -57.60 44.53 10.19
CA VAL A 865 -57.03 43.85 11.35
C VAL A 865 -55.74 44.53 11.78
N SER A 866 -55.70 44.97 13.04
CA SER A 866 -54.52 45.53 13.67
C SER A 866 -53.77 44.44 14.43
N VAL A 867 -52.48 44.29 14.15
CA VAL A 867 -51.62 43.30 14.80
C VAL A 867 -50.25 43.89 15.06
N VAL A 868 -49.73 43.67 16.26
CA VAL A 868 -48.36 44.03 16.63
C VAL A 868 -47.52 42.76 16.60
N THR A 869 -46.50 42.72 15.74
CA THR A 869 -45.54 41.60 15.73
C THR A 869 -44.89 41.48 17.11
N LEU A 870 -44.56 40.26 17.51
CA LEU A 870 -43.86 40.06 18.78
C LEU A 870 -42.53 40.82 18.78
N PRO A 871 -41.99 41.16 19.95
CA PRO A 871 -40.60 41.61 20.05
C PRO A 871 -39.70 40.58 19.40
N ALA A 872 -38.61 41.05 18.77
CA ALA A 872 -37.52 40.17 18.43
C ALA A 872 -37.16 39.46 19.74
N GLY A 873 -37.40 38.15 19.82
CA GLY A 873 -36.80 37.36 20.89
C GLY A 873 -35.31 37.71 20.88
N PRO A 874 -34.66 37.93 22.03
CA PRO A 874 -33.29 38.38 22.06
C PRO A 874 -32.46 37.41 21.23
N GLY A 875 -32.12 37.83 20.00
CA GLY A 875 -31.15 37.16 19.15
C GLY A 875 -29.90 37.17 20.00
N GLY A 876 -29.54 36.00 20.51
CA GLY A 876 -28.50 35.87 21.51
C GLY A 876 -27.31 36.67 21.02
N ALA A 877 -26.94 37.70 21.77
CA ALA A 877 -25.67 38.35 21.54
C ALA A 877 -24.64 37.21 21.50
N CYS A 878 -23.88 37.14 20.42
CA CYS A 878 -22.90 36.10 20.24
C CYS A 878 -21.57 36.77 19.97
N GLN A 879 -20.52 36.18 20.52
CA GLN A 879 -19.15 36.56 20.22
C GLN A 879 -18.46 35.37 19.57
N VAL A 880 -17.74 35.59 18.48
CA VAL A 880 -17.00 34.55 17.76
C VAL A 880 -15.50 34.83 17.81
N GLY A 881 -14.74 33.90 18.35
CA GLY A 881 -13.28 33.88 18.23
C GLY A 881 -12.86 33.03 17.04
N TYR A 882 -11.94 33.53 16.22
CA TYR A 882 -11.38 32.80 15.08
C TYR A 882 -9.84 32.83 15.14
N ALA A 883 -9.24 31.67 15.32
CA ALA A 883 -7.79 31.49 15.35
C ALA A 883 -7.34 30.55 14.23
N THR A 884 -6.16 30.83 13.68
CA THR A 884 -5.52 29.98 12.66
C THR A 884 -4.11 29.63 13.10
N ASN A 885 -3.69 28.42 12.76
CA ASN A 885 -2.28 28.04 12.73
C ASN A 885 -1.94 27.67 11.28
N ASP A 886 -1.12 28.50 10.66
CA ASP A 886 -0.89 28.52 9.22
C ASP A 886 0.46 27.86 8.86
N TRP A 887 0.49 27.14 7.75
CA TRP A 887 1.70 26.66 7.08
C TRP A 887 1.55 26.85 5.56
N ASN A 888 2.61 26.63 4.79
CA ASN A 888 2.70 26.89 3.33
C ASN A 888 1.39 27.25 2.60
N ASN A 889 0.55 26.26 2.29
CA ASN A 889 -0.73 26.44 1.60
C ASN A 889 -1.91 25.88 2.39
N GLY A 890 -1.73 25.67 3.70
CA GLY A 890 -2.70 25.02 4.56
C GLY A 890 -2.77 25.65 5.94
N PHE A 891 -3.89 25.46 6.62
CA PHE A 891 -4.09 25.99 7.96
C PHE A 891 -5.06 25.13 8.75
N THR A 892 -4.90 25.16 10.06
CA THR A 892 -5.93 24.67 10.98
C THR A 892 -6.67 25.88 11.55
N GLY A 893 -7.98 25.94 11.32
CA GLY A 893 -8.88 26.95 11.87
C GLY A 893 -9.58 26.43 13.12
N THR A 894 -9.59 27.24 14.19
CA THR A 894 -10.38 27.01 15.40
C THR A 894 -11.38 28.14 15.56
N VAL A 895 -12.67 27.80 15.71
CA VAL A 895 -13.77 28.76 15.89
C VAL A 895 -14.43 28.51 17.23
N THR A 896 -14.54 29.57 18.04
CA THR A 896 -15.21 29.53 19.34
C THR A 896 -16.42 30.43 19.30
N ILE A 897 -17.60 29.85 19.53
CA ILE A 897 -18.88 30.57 19.63
C ILE A 897 -19.18 30.76 21.10
N ARG A 898 -19.36 32.00 21.55
CA ARG A 898 -19.79 32.34 22.90
C ARG A 898 -21.16 32.99 22.87
N ASN A 899 -22.06 32.49 23.71
CA ASN A 899 -23.34 33.15 23.97
C ASN A 899 -23.11 34.30 24.95
N THR A 900 -23.13 35.53 24.45
CA THR A 900 -23.07 36.77 25.26
C THR A 900 -24.45 37.32 25.58
N GLY A 901 -25.52 36.66 25.12
CA GLY A 901 -26.90 37.00 25.42
C GLY A 901 -27.36 36.48 26.79
N SER A 902 -28.57 36.86 27.17
CA SER A 902 -29.22 36.47 28.43
C SER A 902 -30.09 35.21 28.33
N THR A 903 -30.25 34.64 27.13
CA THR A 903 -31.04 33.43 26.84
C THR A 903 -30.17 32.31 26.30
N ALA A 904 -30.51 31.05 26.60
CA ALA A 904 -29.79 29.90 26.05
C ALA A 904 -30.03 29.75 24.53
N ILE A 905 -28.98 29.42 23.78
CA ILE A 905 -29.07 29.09 22.36
C ILE A 905 -29.25 27.57 22.25
N ASN A 906 -30.34 27.13 21.62
CA ASN A 906 -30.67 25.71 21.44
C ASN A 906 -30.62 25.36 19.94
N GLY A 907 -29.53 24.72 19.54
CA GLY A 907 -29.15 24.54 18.15
C GLY A 907 -28.43 25.79 17.62
N TRP A 908 -27.29 25.60 16.99
CA TRP A 908 -26.54 26.69 16.37
C TRP A 908 -26.12 26.36 14.95
N SER A 909 -26.27 27.35 14.07
CA SER A 909 -25.81 27.38 12.69
C SER A 909 -25.02 28.67 12.49
N LEU A 910 -23.71 28.55 12.36
CA LEU A 910 -22.79 29.65 12.15
C LEU A 910 -22.47 29.78 10.65
N VAL A 911 -22.62 30.99 10.10
CA VAL A 911 -22.33 31.29 8.70
C VAL A 911 -21.32 32.43 8.60
N TYR A 912 -20.28 32.24 7.79
CA TYR A 912 -19.25 33.23 7.46
C TYR A 912 -18.75 33.03 6.03
N ALA A 913 -17.96 33.96 5.50
CA ALA A 913 -17.43 33.87 4.14
C ALA A 913 -15.91 34.10 4.08
N TYR A 914 -15.25 33.34 3.22
CA TYR A 914 -13.85 33.52 2.85
C TYR A 914 -13.68 34.53 1.71
N THR A 915 -12.53 35.20 1.67
CA THR A 915 -12.28 36.32 0.74
C THR A 915 -11.11 36.08 -0.22
N ALA A 916 -10.32 35.01 -0.07
CA ALA A 916 -9.12 34.76 -0.87
C ALA A 916 -8.80 33.26 -1.06
N GLY A 917 -9.61 32.57 -1.88
CA GLY A 917 -9.26 31.22 -2.36
C GLY A 917 -9.18 30.12 -1.29
N GLN A 918 -9.78 30.34 -0.11
CA GLN A 918 -9.73 29.37 0.97
C GLN A 918 -10.79 28.26 0.84
N ARG A 919 -10.40 27.04 1.22
CA ARG A 919 -11.24 25.84 1.19
C ARG A 919 -11.12 25.07 2.49
N VAL A 920 -12.25 24.69 3.09
CA VAL A 920 -12.30 23.73 4.20
C VAL A 920 -12.20 22.31 3.65
N THR A 921 -11.31 21.48 4.19
CA THR A 921 -11.06 20.11 3.71
C THR A 921 -11.47 19.04 4.71
N GLN A 922 -11.44 19.32 6.01
CA GLN A 922 -11.83 18.39 7.08
C GLN A 922 -12.34 19.17 8.29
N SER A 923 -13.37 18.70 9.00
CA SER A 923 -13.90 19.35 10.21
C SER A 923 -14.16 18.37 11.35
N TRP A 924 -14.18 18.87 12.58
CA TRP A 924 -14.55 18.13 13.78
C TRP A 924 -15.35 19.02 14.74
N SER A 925 -16.17 18.40 15.59
CA SER A 925 -17.08 19.06 16.53
C SER A 925 -18.16 19.96 15.89
N ALA A 926 -18.32 19.92 14.56
CA ALA A 926 -19.39 20.55 13.80
C ALA A 926 -19.54 19.84 12.44
N THR A 927 -20.71 19.94 11.82
CA THR A 927 -20.88 19.62 10.39
C THR A 927 -20.67 20.89 9.58
N VAL A 928 -19.62 20.92 8.75
CA VAL A 928 -19.22 22.10 7.97
C VAL A 928 -19.42 21.85 6.48
N THR A 929 -20.16 22.75 5.81
CA THR A 929 -20.34 22.77 4.36
C THR A 929 -19.86 24.10 3.79
N GLN A 930 -19.21 24.08 2.62
CA GLN A 930 -18.77 25.28 1.92
C GLN A 930 -19.33 25.33 0.50
N ALA A 931 -20.09 26.38 0.18
CA ALA A 931 -20.62 26.66 -1.15
C ALA A 931 -20.03 27.98 -1.66
N GLY A 932 -19.17 27.93 -2.69
CA GLY A 932 -18.42 29.10 -3.12
C GLY A 932 -17.53 29.63 -1.99
N THR A 933 -17.67 30.90 -1.63
CA THR A 933 -16.93 31.51 -0.51
C THR A 933 -17.63 31.35 0.84
N THR A 934 -18.90 30.95 0.87
CA THR A 934 -19.71 30.85 2.09
C THR A 934 -19.49 29.52 2.79
N VAL A 935 -19.24 29.57 4.10
CA VAL A 935 -19.09 28.43 5.00
C VAL A 935 -20.25 28.42 5.98
N THR A 936 -20.90 27.27 6.12
CA THR A 936 -21.96 27.02 7.11
C THR A 936 -21.52 25.88 8.01
N ALA A 937 -21.45 26.15 9.33
CA ALA A 937 -21.13 25.17 10.35
C ALA A 937 -22.34 24.98 11.28
N THR A 938 -22.75 23.73 11.48
CA THR A 938 -23.90 23.39 12.33
C THR A 938 -23.49 22.47 13.48
N ASN A 939 -24.19 22.60 14.61
CA ASN A 939 -23.91 21.82 15.80
C ASN A 939 -24.15 20.31 15.60
N LEU A 940 -23.40 19.50 16.33
CA LEU A 940 -23.69 18.08 16.52
C LEU A 940 -24.68 17.91 17.69
N SER A 941 -25.21 16.70 17.86
CA SER A 941 -26.25 16.41 18.87
C SER A 941 -25.84 16.74 20.31
N TYR A 942 -24.53 16.72 20.63
CA TYR A 942 -24.01 16.90 21.98
C TYR A 942 -23.57 18.33 22.32
N ASN A 943 -23.48 19.24 21.34
CA ASN A 943 -22.97 20.60 21.55
C ASN A 943 -23.90 21.73 21.06
N GLY A 944 -25.17 21.42 20.83
CA GLY A 944 -26.17 22.39 20.36
C GLY A 944 -26.69 23.37 21.41
N SER A 945 -26.56 23.06 22.71
CA SER A 945 -27.11 23.89 23.79
C SER A 945 -26.02 24.77 24.43
N LEU A 946 -26.15 26.10 24.31
CA LEU A 946 -25.25 27.09 24.89
C LEU A 946 -26.00 28.00 25.88
N ALA A 947 -25.77 27.79 27.17
CA ALA A 947 -26.29 28.67 28.21
C ALA A 947 -25.71 30.11 28.11
N PRO A 948 -26.37 31.13 28.69
CA PRO A 948 -25.81 32.48 28.79
C PRO A 948 -24.39 32.48 29.38
N GLY A 949 -23.44 33.14 28.69
CA GLY A 949 -22.03 33.19 29.06
C GLY A 949 -21.17 32.00 28.63
N ALA A 950 -21.78 30.87 28.24
CA ALA A 950 -21.09 29.65 27.84
C ALA A 950 -20.55 29.73 26.41
N SER A 951 -19.54 28.90 26.11
CA SER A 951 -18.95 28.78 24.78
C SER A 951 -18.82 27.34 24.31
N THR A 952 -18.78 27.15 23.00
CA THR A 952 -18.40 25.91 22.34
C THR A 952 -17.40 26.20 21.23
N SER A 953 -16.59 25.21 20.88
CA SER A 953 -15.58 25.34 19.84
C SER A 953 -15.64 24.18 18.87
N PHE A 954 -15.37 24.48 17.61
CA PHE A 954 -15.13 23.49 16.57
C PHE A 954 -13.87 23.84 15.79
N GLY A 955 -13.30 22.85 15.11
CA GLY A 955 -12.08 23.04 14.33
C GLY A 955 -12.17 22.39 12.97
N PHE A 956 -11.28 22.84 12.09
CA PHE A 956 -11.18 22.31 10.74
C PHE A 956 -9.78 22.53 10.15
N ASN A 957 -9.41 21.70 9.19
CA ASN A 957 -8.29 21.94 8.31
C ASN A 957 -8.78 22.59 7.02
N GLY A 958 -7.99 23.50 6.47
CA GLY A 958 -8.26 24.15 5.19
C GLY A 958 -7.00 24.45 4.40
N THR A 959 -7.19 24.81 3.14
CA THR A 959 -6.14 25.23 2.21
C THR A 959 -6.43 26.62 1.68
N HIS A 960 -5.40 27.38 1.30
CA HIS A 960 -5.56 28.69 0.66
C HIS A 960 -4.58 28.88 -0.50
N THR A 961 -4.99 29.65 -1.51
CA THR A 961 -4.13 30.08 -2.63
C THR A 961 -3.77 31.56 -2.46
N GLY A 962 -2.57 31.86 -1.95
CA GLY A 962 -2.13 33.22 -1.66
C GLY A 962 -2.17 33.53 -0.16
N SER A 963 -2.86 34.60 0.25
CA SER A 963 -3.01 34.96 1.67
C SER A 963 -4.15 34.18 2.35
N ASN A 964 -4.10 34.03 3.68
CA ASN A 964 -5.18 33.44 4.47
C ASN A 964 -5.87 34.50 5.37
N PRO A 965 -6.63 35.46 4.80
CA PRO A 965 -7.35 36.44 5.60
C PRO A 965 -8.43 35.77 6.47
N ARG A 966 -8.48 36.16 7.75
CA ARG A 966 -9.51 35.70 8.69
C ARG A 966 -10.88 36.29 8.31
N PRO A 967 -11.98 35.51 8.42
CA PRO A 967 -13.31 36.07 8.24
C PRO A 967 -13.60 37.14 9.28
N THR A 968 -14.25 38.23 8.86
CA THR A 968 -14.53 39.39 9.71
C THR A 968 -16.01 39.53 10.07
N THR A 969 -16.88 38.70 9.47
CA THR A 969 -18.32 38.72 9.70
C THR A 969 -18.81 37.30 9.92
N PHE A 970 -19.63 37.14 10.97
CA PHE A 970 -20.22 35.87 11.36
C PHE A 970 -21.68 36.09 11.71
N THR A 971 -22.55 35.18 11.28
CA THR A 971 -23.95 35.16 11.69
C THR A 971 -24.28 33.82 12.34
N LEU A 972 -24.87 33.86 13.54
CA LEU A 972 -25.31 32.69 14.30
C LEU A 972 -26.83 32.67 14.32
N ASN A 973 -27.43 31.64 13.71
CA ASN A 973 -28.88 31.52 13.54
C ASN A 973 -29.51 32.79 12.92
N GLY A 974 -28.79 33.45 12.01
CA GLY A 974 -29.21 34.67 11.34
C GLY A 974 -28.92 35.98 12.10
N ALA A 975 -28.38 35.92 13.33
CA ALA A 975 -27.99 37.10 14.10
C ALA A 975 -26.48 37.37 13.96
N THR A 976 -26.08 38.63 13.73
CA THR A 976 -24.67 39.02 13.62
C THR A 976 -23.94 38.89 14.96
N CYS A 977 -22.81 38.19 14.97
CA CYS A 977 -21.94 38.09 16.13
C CYS A 977 -20.88 39.19 16.15
N THR A 978 -20.45 39.59 17.35
CA THR A 978 -19.22 40.36 17.52
C THR A 978 -18.00 39.44 17.35
N VAL A 979 -16.92 39.94 16.77
CA VAL A 979 -15.66 39.18 16.65
C VAL A 979 -14.80 39.46 17.88
N ALA A 980 -14.27 38.41 18.51
CA ALA A 980 -13.45 38.49 19.72
C ALA A 980 -12.04 39.00 19.46
#